data_AF-A0A944GN85-F1
#
_entry.id   AF-A0A944GN85-F1
#
_cell.length_a   1.000
_cell.length_b   1.000
_cell.length_c   1.000
_cell.angle_alpha   90.00
_cell.angle_beta   90.00
_cell.angle_gamma   90.00
#
_symmetry.space_group_name_H-M   'P 1'
#
loop_
_entity.id
_entity.type
_entity.pdbx_description
1 polymer ?
#
loop_
_entity_poly.entity_id
_entity_poly.type
_entity_poly.pdbx_seq_one_letter_code
_entity_poly.pdbx_strand_id
1 'polypeptide(L)'
;MELKKVKEKKEEQADLLPLLKTCWTIGLQNWHWFLLSVIVCLGLGFLYLQSKPRVYQRQAVMLIEDSQGGSMNGPMPRSRTRSNMTSLLELNGVSVGDNLKNEIFILGSKRLMNIVVEKLNLDVDYTTDESLHYISLYGKERPFEVLFQDSVARMAYSFKIQKTGASSVKLFDSKDQEENTYPDMSLQLGQMKKTPLGTFCIVRAPKFDKWKEEIITVTRLPREKAATRFMSEIKASEYDKETSLIVISCNDVNRRRADDLLTTLYNTYKEDVVENKNRVALNTAKFIDERIALIGEELSKVENQLAGFKKQNQLIDFQQTASQVLGQTTKAHELSLQLETELNVARYLGTYIQNHSNDHDLIPALNIGDAGFNTQISRYNELMNQRNSMIANSSEQTTVVRELDRQLSQMRQSILASVKSYIQSIQLQLQDARLNERLLSGKISSAPEQEKQGLDIQRQQSLKEALYTYLLNKREEVALQQAINEANVRLVEGPIGDLKVSPRGTIIMAFALIIGLCIPSLILWIIYMFDTTVHNRKEIEEATTIPLLGEVPHIKNTDSTTLISELPSDDPVVEAFRIMRFNLGFIRQHPKVFVCTSTTPGQGKSFVSRNMGIILAMAKKKVIIIDADIRKRNLSSHFGHNSGLTTYLADEYSKLEEMIIPDGIAKGVDFMPAGSVPPNPSELLMSERLETLVEQLREQYDYIIFDSTPMFSVADANIVSRLVDTTLYVMRAGVQPRAFLPELERIYQSGRMKNLVLILNDVNFKKGRYNTGYGYGYGYGYGASYSYERSGNHTRRAKNLLSRLKPGKN
;
A
#
# COMPACT_ATOMS: atom_id res chain seq x y z
N MET A 1 -34.62 -27.44 23.50
CA MET A 1 -35.00 -26.04 23.82
C MET A 1 -33.79 -25.17 24.18
N GLU A 2 -32.61 -25.74 24.44
CA GLU A 2 -31.37 -24.99 24.73
C GLU A 2 -30.59 -24.49 23.50
N LEU A 3 -30.84 -25.04 22.30
CA LEU A 3 -30.19 -24.60 21.07
C LEU A 3 -30.77 -23.29 20.48
N LYS A 4 -31.90 -22.79 21.01
CA LYS A 4 -32.44 -21.46 20.64
C LYS A 4 -31.83 -20.32 21.47
N LYS A 5 -31.39 -20.58 22.71
CA LYS A 5 -30.77 -19.55 23.57
C LYS A 5 -29.31 -19.22 23.22
N VAL A 6 -28.65 -20.04 22.40
CA VAL A 6 -27.28 -19.79 21.94
C VAL A 6 -27.26 -18.99 20.62
N LYS A 7 -28.38 -18.93 19.89
CA LYS A 7 -28.48 -18.14 18.65
C LYS A 7 -28.85 -16.67 18.85
N GLU A 8 -29.47 -16.29 19.98
CA GLU A 8 -29.80 -14.89 20.29
C GLU A 8 -28.62 -14.08 20.87
N LYS A 9 -27.46 -14.71 21.10
CA LYS A 9 -26.27 -14.04 21.66
C LYS A 9 -25.22 -13.62 20.63
N LYS A 10 -25.57 -13.60 19.34
CA LYS A 10 -24.62 -13.36 18.22
C LYS A 10 -25.01 -12.23 17.25
N GLU A 11 -25.93 -11.36 17.64
CA GLU A 11 -26.22 -10.11 16.92
C GLU A 11 -25.97 -8.88 17.83
N GLU A 12 -24.81 -8.81 18.47
CA GLU A 12 -24.18 -7.51 18.70
C GLU A 12 -23.39 -7.19 17.43
N GLN A 13 -24.10 -6.84 16.35
CA GLN A 13 -23.50 -5.92 15.38
C GLN A 13 -23.12 -4.69 16.19
N ALA A 14 -21.82 -4.40 16.29
CA ALA A 14 -21.33 -3.12 16.78
C ALA A 14 -22.06 -2.05 15.97
N ASP A 15 -23.09 -1.47 16.58
CA ASP A 15 -24.04 -0.61 15.92
C ASP A 15 -23.27 0.70 15.65
N LEU A 16 -22.61 0.74 14.49
CA LEU A 16 -21.73 1.83 14.07
C LEU A 16 -22.52 3.13 13.95
N LEU A 17 -23.82 3.06 13.72
CA LEU A 17 -24.73 4.19 13.56
C LEU A 17 -24.88 5.03 14.84
N PRO A 18 -25.20 4.47 16.03
CA PRO A 18 -25.20 5.25 17.26
C PRO A 18 -23.80 5.77 17.59
N LEU A 19 -22.74 5.00 17.39
CA LEU A 19 -21.35 5.42 17.68
C LEU A 19 -20.90 6.59 16.78
N LEU A 20 -21.21 6.54 15.49
CA LEU A 20 -20.98 7.62 14.53
C LEU A 20 -21.80 8.87 14.85
N LYS A 21 -23.05 8.70 15.32
CA LYS A 21 -23.88 9.82 15.79
C LYS A 21 -23.32 10.47 17.05
N THR A 22 -22.79 9.69 17.99
CA THR A 22 -22.09 10.20 19.18
C THR A 22 -20.81 10.94 18.81
N CYS A 23 -20.00 10.38 17.91
CA CYS A 23 -18.80 11.04 17.39
C CYS A 23 -19.13 12.33 16.63
N TRP A 24 -20.23 12.34 15.87
CA TRP A 24 -20.70 13.52 15.13
C TRP A 24 -21.13 14.66 16.06
N THR A 25 -21.91 14.36 17.10
CA THR A 25 -22.38 15.37 18.06
C THR A 25 -21.26 15.90 18.94
N ILE A 26 -20.35 15.01 19.38
CA ILE A 26 -19.13 15.37 20.11
C ILE A 26 -18.19 16.21 19.22
N GLY A 27 -18.07 15.84 17.94
CA GLY A 27 -17.28 16.57 16.95
C GLY A 27 -17.78 17.99 16.70
N LEU A 28 -19.10 18.19 16.64
CA LEU A 28 -19.73 19.51 16.52
C LEU A 28 -19.48 20.41 17.75
N GLN A 29 -19.42 19.84 18.95
CA GLN A 29 -19.16 20.60 20.18
C GLN A 29 -17.67 20.96 20.32
N ASN A 30 -16.77 20.10 19.83
CA ASN A 30 -15.31 20.27 19.93
C ASN A 30 -14.65 20.57 18.58
N TRP A 31 -15.37 21.22 17.64
CA TRP A 31 -14.94 21.41 16.25
C TRP A 31 -13.58 22.12 16.12
N HIS A 32 -13.22 22.97 17.08
CA HIS A 32 -11.92 23.64 17.14
C HIS A 32 -10.74 22.64 17.19
N TRP A 33 -10.89 21.53 17.92
CA TRP A 33 -9.86 20.49 18.01
C TRP A 33 -9.72 19.70 16.70
N PHE A 34 -10.83 19.47 16.00
CA PHE A 34 -10.84 18.87 14.67
C PHE A 34 -10.18 19.79 13.64
N LEU A 35 -10.54 21.07 13.64
CA LEU A 35 -9.95 22.06 12.74
C LEU A 35 -8.43 22.19 12.98
N LEU A 36 -8.00 22.29 14.23
CA LEU A 36 -6.60 22.38 14.60
C LEU A 36 -5.81 21.14 14.15
N SER A 37 -6.32 19.94 14.42
CA SER A 37 -5.67 18.69 14.01
C SER A 37 -5.57 18.57 12.49
N VAL A 38 -6.61 18.95 11.75
CA VAL A 38 -6.60 18.92 10.28
C VAL A 38 -5.57 19.91 9.73
N ILE A 39 -5.50 21.13 10.26
CA ILE A 39 -4.52 22.14 9.82
C ILE A 39 -3.08 21.65 10.06
N VAL A 40 -2.81 21.06 11.22
CA VAL A 40 -1.47 20.52 11.55
C VAL A 40 -1.11 19.36 10.62
N CYS A 41 -2.01 18.39 10.44
CA CYS A 41 -1.75 17.24 9.57
C CYS A 41 -1.59 17.64 8.09
N LEU A 42 -2.41 18.56 7.58
CA LEU A 42 -2.26 19.09 6.22
C LEU A 42 -0.97 19.89 6.07
N GLY A 43 -0.58 20.68 7.08
CA GLY A 43 0.69 21.40 7.10
C GLY A 43 1.90 20.45 7.03
N LEU A 44 1.90 19.37 7.82
CA LEU A 44 2.93 18.33 7.78
C LEU A 44 2.94 17.59 6.43
N GLY A 45 1.76 17.26 5.88
CA GLY A 45 1.63 16.64 4.56
C GLY A 45 2.16 17.54 3.44
N PHE A 46 1.90 18.85 3.50
CA PHE A 46 2.43 19.83 2.56
C PHE A 46 3.95 20.00 2.69
N LEU A 47 4.48 20.08 3.91
CA LEU A 47 5.93 20.12 4.15
C LEU A 47 6.62 18.88 3.59
N TYR A 48 6.06 17.69 3.82
CA TYR A 48 6.58 16.45 3.25
C TYR A 48 6.60 16.48 1.71
N LEU A 49 5.55 17.02 1.09
CA LEU A 49 5.46 17.17 -0.36
C LEU A 49 6.49 18.15 -0.94
N GLN A 50 6.88 19.17 -0.17
CA GLN A 50 7.91 20.14 -0.56
C GLN A 50 9.33 19.61 -0.34
N SER A 51 9.53 18.73 0.65
CA SER A 51 10.85 18.15 0.96
C SER A 51 11.27 17.01 0.02
N LYS A 52 10.35 16.41 -0.73
CA LYS A 52 10.67 15.28 -1.63
C LYS A 52 10.81 15.74 -3.09
N PRO A 53 11.89 15.37 -3.80
CA PRO A 53 12.06 15.70 -5.21
C PRO A 53 10.96 15.04 -6.05
N ARG A 54 10.61 15.68 -7.16
CA ARG A 54 9.60 15.18 -8.10
C ARG A 54 10.25 14.14 -9.01
N VAL A 55 9.67 12.94 -9.06
CA VAL A 55 10.09 11.85 -9.95
C VAL A 55 9.13 11.78 -11.13
N TYR A 56 9.69 11.80 -12.32
CA TYR A 56 8.98 11.72 -13.60
C TYR A 56 9.18 10.36 -14.23
N GLN A 57 8.13 9.85 -14.88
CA GLN A 57 8.21 8.64 -15.67
C GLN A 57 8.34 8.96 -17.15
N ARG A 58 9.33 8.36 -17.79
CA ARG A 58 9.55 8.37 -19.23
C ARG A 58 9.38 6.96 -19.77
N GLN A 59 8.84 6.82 -20.96
CA GLN A 59 8.57 5.53 -21.59
C GLN A 59 9.02 5.55 -23.05
N ALA A 60 9.57 4.45 -23.52
CA ALA A 60 9.87 4.20 -24.93
C ALA A 60 9.22 2.88 -25.34
N VAL A 61 8.76 2.81 -26.58
CA VAL A 61 8.11 1.61 -27.13
C VAL A 61 8.98 1.07 -28.26
N MET A 62 9.34 -0.20 -28.16
CA MET A 62 10.09 -0.90 -29.19
C MET A 62 9.30 -2.10 -29.72
N LEU A 63 9.45 -2.34 -31.01
CA LEU A 63 8.92 -3.49 -31.72
C LEU A 63 10.04 -4.49 -31.94
N ILE A 64 9.76 -5.73 -31.59
CA ILE A 64 10.56 -6.86 -32.03
C ILE A 64 9.85 -7.41 -33.27
N GLU A 65 10.48 -7.22 -34.44
CA GLU A 65 9.94 -7.68 -35.72
C GLU A 65 10.16 -9.20 -35.84
N ASP A 66 9.08 -9.94 -36.10
CA ASP A 66 9.20 -11.33 -36.51
C ASP A 66 9.97 -11.38 -37.84
N SER A 67 10.85 -12.37 -38.00
CA SER A 67 11.55 -12.61 -39.26
C SER A 67 10.61 -13.05 -40.41
N GLN A 68 9.29 -13.08 -40.18
CA GLN A 68 8.28 -13.22 -41.21
C GLN A 68 8.04 -11.91 -41.97
N GLY A 69 8.76 -11.76 -43.08
CA GLY A 69 8.16 -11.23 -44.30
C GLY A 69 8.49 -9.79 -44.67
N GLY A 70 9.66 -9.60 -45.28
CA GLY A 70 9.78 -8.69 -46.42
C GLY A 70 9.05 -9.30 -47.63
N SER A 71 7.71 -9.24 -47.65
CA SER A 71 6.92 -9.63 -48.83
C SER A 71 6.78 -8.42 -49.75
N MET A 72 7.55 -8.47 -50.84
CA MET A 72 7.37 -7.68 -52.06
C MET A 72 5.89 -7.61 -52.45
N ASN A 73 5.37 -6.39 -52.63
CA ASN A 73 4.01 -6.13 -53.14
C ASN A 73 3.86 -6.70 -54.55
N GLY A 74 3.05 -7.77 -54.69
CA GLY A 74 2.61 -8.30 -55.98
C GLY A 74 1.50 -9.34 -55.80
N PRO A 75 0.36 -9.25 -56.52
CA PRO A 75 -0.75 -10.17 -56.35
C PRO A 75 -0.48 -11.45 -57.18
N MET A 76 -0.04 -12.54 -56.53
CA MET A 76 -0.09 -13.89 -57.11
C MET A 76 -0.45 -14.94 -56.04
N PRO A 77 -1.07 -16.07 -56.44
CA PRO A 77 -1.83 -16.92 -55.53
C PRO A 77 -0.97 -17.80 -54.63
N ARG A 78 -1.48 -17.97 -53.41
CA ARG A 78 -0.96 -18.79 -52.31
C ARG A 78 -0.73 -20.25 -52.73
N SER A 79 0.51 -20.60 -53.09
CA SER A 79 1.02 -21.96 -52.98
C SER A 79 1.92 -22.05 -51.75
N ARG A 80 1.60 -22.97 -50.85
CA ARG A 80 2.37 -23.28 -49.63
C ARG A 80 3.64 -24.03 -50.01
N THR A 81 4.68 -23.32 -50.41
CA THR A 81 6.04 -23.85 -50.37
C THR A 81 6.85 -22.94 -49.46
N ARG A 82 6.94 -23.33 -48.19
CA ARG A 82 7.93 -22.81 -47.25
C ARG A 82 9.30 -22.96 -47.91
N SER A 83 9.92 -21.86 -48.32
CA SER A 83 11.28 -21.86 -48.84
C SER A 83 12.28 -22.11 -47.69
N ASN A 84 13.24 -23.00 -47.87
CA ASN A 84 14.27 -23.36 -46.88
C ASN A 84 15.07 -22.19 -46.29
N MET A 85 15.01 -20.99 -46.89
CA MET A 85 15.56 -19.73 -46.37
C MET A 85 14.88 -19.31 -45.04
N THR A 86 13.57 -19.54 -44.89
CA THR A 86 12.80 -19.03 -43.74
C THR A 86 13.14 -19.75 -42.43
N SER A 87 13.50 -21.02 -42.49
CA SER A 87 13.90 -21.80 -41.30
C SER A 87 15.26 -21.40 -40.72
N LEU A 88 16.15 -20.75 -41.49
CA LEU A 88 17.39 -20.17 -40.95
C LEU A 88 17.18 -18.78 -40.35
N LEU A 89 16.17 -18.06 -40.84
CA LEU A 89 15.71 -16.80 -40.27
C LEU A 89 14.90 -16.99 -38.97
N GLU A 90 14.21 -18.13 -38.81
CA GLU A 90 13.54 -18.56 -37.56
C GLU A 90 14.55 -19.05 -36.49
N LEU A 91 15.75 -19.47 -36.90
CA LEU A 91 16.77 -20.06 -36.02
C LEU A 91 17.44 -19.04 -35.08
N ASN A 92 17.29 -17.74 -35.36
CA ASN A 92 17.94 -16.65 -34.64
C ASN A 92 17.06 -15.94 -33.59
N GLY A 93 16.03 -16.64 -33.07
CA GLY A 93 15.46 -16.31 -31.75
C GLY A 93 14.27 -15.35 -31.70
N VAL A 94 13.56 -15.11 -32.81
CA VAL A 94 12.33 -14.31 -32.76
C VAL A 94 11.16 -15.11 -33.35
N SER A 95 10.46 -15.82 -32.46
CA SER A 95 9.10 -16.32 -32.67
C SER A 95 8.27 -16.01 -31.43
N VAL A 96 7.12 -15.36 -31.62
CA VAL A 96 6.36 -14.69 -30.56
C VAL A 96 5.39 -15.63 -29.85
N GLY A 97 5.50 -15.65 -28.52
CA GLY A 97 4.65 -16.39 -27.58
C GLY A 97 5.30 -16.50 -26.21
N ASP A 98 6.39 -17.27 -26.10
CA ASP A 98 7.15 -17.43 -24.84
C ASP A 98 8.46 -16.61 -24.81
N ASN A 99 8.95 -16.12 -25.95
CA ASN A 99 10.25 -15.42 -26.04
C ASN A 99 10.22 -13.93 -25.62
N LEU A 100 9.07 -13.24 -25.66
CA LEU A 100 8.97 -11.83 -25.22
C LEU A 100 9.40 -11.66 -23.76
N LYS A 101 9.11 -12.65 -22.90
CA LYS A 101 9.53 -12.65 -21.50
C LYS A 101 11.05 -12.79 -21.35
N ASN A 102 11.69 -13.58 -22.23
CA ASN A 102 13.15 -13.70 -22.25
C ASN A 102 13.78 -12.36 -22.65
N GLU A 103 13.22 -11.67 -23.65
CA GLU A 103 13.72 -10.36 -24.07
C GLU A 103 13.52 -9.27 -23.01
N ILE A 104 12.37 -9.28 -22.34
CA ILE A 104 12.11 -8.42 -21.17
C ILE A 104 13.13 -8.66 -20.05
N PHE A 105 13.49 -9.92 -19.80
CA PHE A 105 14.53 -10.27 -18.82
C PHE A 105 15.91 -9.78 -19.25
N ILE A 106 16.27 -9.94 -20.52
CA ILE A 106 17.57 -9.49 -21.06
C ILE A 106 17.69 -7.97 -20.94
N LEU A 107 16.65 -7.20 -21.28
CA LEU A 107 16.61 -5.73 -21.13
C LEU A 107 16.80 -5.28 -19.67
N GLY A 108 16.30 -6.08 -18.72
CA GLY A 108 16.48 -5.87 -17.29
C GLY A 108 17.79 -6.43 -16.72
N SER A 109 18.68 -6.98 -17.54
CA SER A 109 19.89 -7.65 -17.06
C SER A 109 20.96 -6.68 -16.56
N LYS A 110 21.66 -7.07 -15.48
CA LYS A 110 22.78 -6.30 -14.91
C LYS A 110 23.90 -6.04 -15.93
N ARG A 111 24.11 -6.96 -16.88
CA ARG A 111 25.13 -6.86 -17.94
C ARG A 111 24.88 -5.67 -18.84
N LEU A 112 23.68 -5.57 -19.44
CA LEU A 112 23.34 -4.44 -20.31
C LEU A 112 23.37 -3.13 -19.52
N MET A 113 22.84 -3.14 -18.29
CA MET A 113 22.85 -1.95 -17.44
C MET A 113 24.27 -1.48 -17.09
N ASN A 114 25.22 -2.39 -16.87
CA ASN A 114 26.62 -2.03 -16.66
C ASN A 114 27.20 -1.30 -17.86
N ILE A 115 26.90 -1.74 -19.09
CA ILE A 115 27.37 -1.10 -20.33
C ILE A 115 26.73 0.28 -20.50
N VAL A 116 25.42 0.40 -20.23
CA VAL A 116 24.70 1.68 -20.29
C VAL A 116 25.26 2.69 -19.29
N VAL A 117 25.54 2.27 -18.05
CA VAL A 117 26.13 3.13 -17.02
C VAL A 117 27.52 3.64 -17.42
N GLU A 118 28.31 2.81 -18.11
CA GLU A 118 29.62 3.21 -18.65
C GLU A 118 29.49 4.17 -19.82
N LYS A 119 28.65 3.88 -20.82
CA LYS A 119 28.46 4.77 -21.97
C LYS A 119 27.97 6.17 -21.56
N LEU A 120 27.21 6.27 -20.47
CA LEU A 120 26.64 7.53 -19.97
C LEU A 120 27.38 8.14 -18.76
N ASN A 121 28.49 7.54 -18.30
CA ASN A 121 29.22 7.94 -17.08
C ASN A 121 28.30 8.18 -15.87
N LEU A 122 27.36 7.26 -15.64
CA LEU A 122 26.35 7.34 -14.58
C LEU A 122 26.86 6.81 -13.22
N ASP A 123 28.14 6.47 -13.14
CA ASP A 123 28.83 6.18 -11.87
C ASP A 123 29.04 7.45 -11.02
N VAL A 124 28.93 8.64 -11.63
CA VAL A 124 29.07 9.94 -10.97
C VAL A 124 27.76 10.74 -11.01
N ASP A 125 27.20 11.03 -9.83
CA ASP A 125 26.01 11.85 -9.65
C ASP A 125 26.38 13.22 -9.07
N TYR A 126 25.68 14.27 -9.51
CA TYR A 126 25.91 15.65 -9.11
C TYR A 126 24.61 16.19 -8.53
N THR A 127 24.61 16.60 -7.26
CA THR A 127 23.42 17.14 -6.60
C THR A 127 23.67 18.52 -6.03
N THR A 128 22.68 19.39 -6.16
CA THR A 128 22.65 20.72 -5.51
C THR A 128 21.42 20.81 -4.61
N ASP A 129 21.53 21.53 -3.51
CA ASP A 129 20.43 21.75 -2.58
C ASP A 129 19.60 22.96 -3.03
N GLU A 130 18.36 22.74 -3.47
CA GLU A 130 17.43 23.81 -3.84
C GLU A 130 16.28 23.87 -2.82
N SER A 131 16.26 24.93 -2.01
CA SER A 131 15.25 25.19 -0.98
C SER A 131 15.10 24.09 0.10
N LEU A 132 14.24 23.10 -0.13
CA LEU A 132 13.87 22.02 0.79
C LEU A 132 14.18 20.60 0.25
N HIS A 133 14.70 20.48 -0.98
CA HIS A 133 15.06 19.20 -1.59
C HIS A 133 16.31 19.33 -2.46
N TYR A 134 16.98 18.21 -2.70
CA TYR A 134 18.11 18.18 -3.63
C TYR A 134 17.63 17.96 -5.07
N ILE A 135 18.38 18.50 -6.03
CA ILE A 135 18.16 18.31 -7.47
C ILE A 135 19.42 17.72 -8.10
N SER A 136 19.24 16.70 -8.92
CA SER A 136 20.33 16.06 -9.67
C SER A 136 20.60 16.80 -10.98
N LEU A 137 21.83 17.25 -11.16
CA LEU A 137 22.32 17.97 -12.32
C LEU A 137 22.84 16.98 -13.38
N TYR A 138 22.26 17.02 -14.58
CA TYR A 138 22.62 16.11 -15.67
C TYR A 138 22.91 16.86 -17.00
N GLY A 139 23.87 16.36 -17.77
CA GLY A 139 24.26 16.90 -19.08
C GLY A 139 24.61 18.40 -19.04
N LYS A 140 23.93 19.19 -19.88
CA LYS A 140 24.15 20.64 -20.05
C LYS A 140 23.83 21.49 -18.80
N GLU A 141 23.25 20.88 -17.76
CA GLU A 141 22.97 21.56 -16.50
C GLU A 141 24.14 21.52 -15.52
N ARG A 142 25.14 20.66 -15.78
CA ARG A 142 26.35 20.55 -14.97
C ARG A 142 27.28 21.74 -15.24
N PRO A 143 27.79 22.43 -14.20
CA PRO A 143 28.75 23.51 -14.37
C PRO A 143 30.19 23.00 -14.56
N PHE A 144 30.51 21.79 -14.13
CA PHE A 144 31.81 21.14 -14.32
C PHE A 144 31.64 19.63 -14.47
N GLU A 145 32.69 18.97 -14.95
CA GLU A 145 32.77 17.50 -15.06
C GLU A 145 34.01 17.00 -14.32
N VAL A 146 33.87 15.95 -13.52
CA VAL A 146 34.97 15.30 -12.82
C VAL A 146 35.42 14.09 -13.63
N LEU A 147 36.65 14.12 -14.13
CA LEU A 147 37.26 13.01 -14.85
C LEU A 147 38.23 12.28 -13.92
N PHE A 148 37.98 10.99 -13.73
CA PHE A 148 38.80 10.14 -12.86
C PHE A 148 39.86 9.40 -13.69
N GLN A 149 41.06 9.26 -13.14
CA GLN A 149 42.12 8.46 -13.78
C GLN A 149 41.76 6.96 -13.79
N ASP A 150 41.13 6.49 -12.71
CA ASP A 150 40.70 5.11 -12.58
C ASP A 150 39.34 4.92 -13.26
N SER A 151 39.29 3.99 -14.22
CA SER A 151 38.06 3.64 -14.95
C SER A 151 36.99 3.00 -14.06
N VAL A 152 37.35 2.46 -12.89
CA VAL A 152 36.43 1.77 -11.98
C VAL A 152 36.66 2.21 -10.54
N ALA A 153 35.61 2.74 -9.90
CA ALA A 153 35.62 3.03 -8.47
C ALA A 153 35.50 1.74 -7.64
N ARG A 154 36.47 1.48 -6.75
CA ARG A 154 36.44 0.33 -5.83
C ARG A 154 35.49 0.54 -4.64
N MET A 155 35.34 1.79 -4.20
CA MET A 155 34.48 2.18 -3.07
C MET A 155 33.62 3.37 -3.48
N ALA A 156 32.49 3.56 -2.79
CA ALA A 156 31.68 4.75 -2.97
C ALA A 156 32.24 5.89 -2.12
N TYR A 157 32.18 7.10 -2.65
CA TYR A 157 32.57 8.29 -1.91
C TYR A 157 31.75 9.49 -2.38
N SER A 158 31.66 10.48 -1.52
CA SER A 158 31.00 11.75 -1.81
C SER A 158 31.85 12.92 -1.33
N PHE A 159 31.80 14.04 -2.04
CA PHE A 159 32.50 15.25 -1.66
C PHE A 159 31.76 16.48 -2.16
N LYS A 160 31.92 17.61 -1.49
CA LYS A 160 31.30 18.88 -1.86
C LYS A 160 32.29 19.79 -2.54
N ILE A 161 31.84 20.49 -3.58
CA ILE A 161 32.62 21.46 -4.34
C ILE A 161 31.95 22.82 -4.26
N GLN A 162 32.73 23.84 -3.93
CA GLN A 162 32.35 25.25 -3.97
C GLN A 162 33.30 26.02 -4.88
N LYS A 163 32.75 26.98 -5.64
CA LYS A 163 33.52 27.90 -6.48
C LYS A 163 34.23 28.94 -5.61
N THR A 164 35.55 29.04 -5.71
CA THR A 164 36.36 30.01 -4.93
C THR A 164 36.95 31.10 -5.82
N GLY A 165 37.04 30.89 -7.14
CA GLY A 165 37.55 31.85 -8.10
C GLY A 165 37.17 31.53 -9.55
N ALA A 166 37.76 32.26 -10.51
CA ALA A 166 37.49 32.05 -11.94
C ALA A 166 38.04 30.71 -12.49
N SER A 167 39.07 30.16 -11.83
CA SER A 167 39.76 28.92 -12.25
C SER A 167 40.07 27.96 -11.09
N SER A 168 39.54 28.22 -9.89
CA SER A 168 39.79 27.43 -8.69
C SER A 168 38.50 27.03 -7.98
N VAL A 169 38.51 25.80 -7.43
CA VAL A 169 37.40 25.22 -6.68
C VAL A 169 37.92 24.66 -5.35
N LYS A 170 37.12 24.82 -4.29
CA LYS A 170 37.39 24.23 -2.97
C LYS A 170 36.57 22.94 -2.83
N LEU A 171 37.26 21.88 -2.41
CA LEU A 171 36.72 20.57 -2.13
C LEU A 171 36.68 20.40 -0.60
N PHE A 172 35.54 20.01 -0.04
CA PHE A 172 35.32 19.89 1.40
C PHE A 172 34.29 18.80 1.70
N ASP A 173 34.16 18.38 2.98
CA ASP A 173 33.20 17.35 3.42
C ASP A 173 33.30 16.04 2.60
N SER A 174 34.55 15.61 2.37
CA SER A 174 34.85 14.39 1.64
C SER A 174 34.63 13.17 2.53
N LYS A 175 33.72 12.28 2.15
CA LYS A 175 33.34 11.07 2.90
C LYS A 175 33.49 9.81 2.05
N ASP A 176 33.99 8.74 2.64
CA ASP A 176 33.97 7.38 2.07
C ASP A 176 32.77 6.56 2.56
N GLN A 177 32.69 5.28 2.17
CA GLN A 177 31.62 4.35 2.59
C GLN A 177 31.57 4.12 4.10
N GLU A 178 32.65 4.37 4.84
CA GLU A 178 32.74 4.21 6.29
C GLU A 178 32.53 5.54 7.04
N GLU A 179 32.09 6.58 6.32
CA GLU A 179 31.92 7.95 6.83
C GLU A 179 33.22 8.62 7.33
N ASN A 180 34.40 8.12 6.96
CA ASN A 180 35.65 8.79 7.28
C ASN A 180 35.73 10.12 6.54
N THR A 181 35.99 11.20 7.27
CA THR A 181 36.05 12.56 6.71
C THR A 181 37.50 12.95 6.38
N TYR A 182 37.72 13.42 5.15
CA TYR A 182 39.04 13.87 4.67
C TYR A 182 39.18 15.40 4.68
N PRO A 183 40.41 15.95 4.82
CA PRO A 183 40.63 17.39 4.93
C PRO A 183 40.31 18.17 3.64
N ASP A 184 39.86 19.41 3.80
CA ASP A 184 39.56 20.36 2.73
C ASP A 184 40.77 20.61 1.82
N MET A 185 40.53 20.68 0.49
CA MET A 185 41.57 20.90 -0.50
C MET A 185 41.13 21.88 -1.59
N SER A 186 42.03 22.78 -2.02
CA SER A 186 41.80 23.62 -3.21
C SER A 186 42.42 22.98 -4.46
N LEU A 187 41.65 22.96 -5.55
CA LEU A 187 42.07 22.45 -6.86
C LEU A 187 41.97 23.54 -7.93
N GLN A 188 42.91 23.54 -8.87
CA GLN A 188 42.81 24.31 -10.10
C GLN A 188 42.13 23.47 -11.19
N LEU A 189 41.29 24.11 -12.01
CA LEU A 189 40.60 23.43 -13.12
C LEU A 189 41.61 22.86 -14.13
N GLY A 190 41.35 21.66 -14.63
CA GLY A 190 42.13 21.01 -15.69
C GLY A 190 43.43 20.33 -15.23
N GLN A 191 43.83 20.44 -13.96
CA GLN A 191 45.02 19.74 -13.43
C GLN A 191 44.63 18.42 -12.74
N MET A 192 45.33 17.33 -13.07
CA MET A 192 45.22 16.06 -12.37
C MET A 192 45.87 16.18 -11.00
N LYS A 193 45.09 15.95 -9.93
CA LYS A 193 45.59 16.00 -8.56
C LYS A 193 45.30 14.70 -7.83
N LYS A 194 46.30 14.16 -7.14
CA LYS A 194 46.15 12.99 -6.28
C LYS A 194 45.42 13.42 -5.01
N THR A 195 44.21 12.93 -4.81
CA THR A 195 43.41 13.15 -3.60
C THR A 195 43.28 11.86 -2.79
N PRO A 196 42.91 11.92 -1.50
CA PRO A 196 42.62 10.71 -0.71
C PRO A 196 41.51 9.82 -1.31
N LEU A 197 40.64 10.39 -2.14
CA LEU A 197 39.53 9.70 -2.82
C LEU A 197 39.91 9.14 -4.21
N GLY A 198 41.16 9.33 -4.64
CA GLY A 198 41.68 8.94 -5.96
C GLY A 198 42.30 10.10 -6.74
N THR A 199 42.85 9.81 -7.92
CA THR A 199 43.37 10.86 -8.82
C THR A 199 42.28 11.28 -9.80
N PHE A 200 41.90 12.56 -9.77
CA PHE A 200 40.92 13.10 -10.71
C PHE A 200 41.25 14.56 -11.06
N CYS A 201 40.68 15.03 -12.18
CA CYS A 201 40.68 16.44 -12.56
C CYS A 201 39.24 16.95 -12.72
N ILE A 202 39.09 18.26 -12.55
CA ILE A 202 37.81 18.94 -12.73
C ILE A 202 37.91 19.79 -13.99
N VAL A 203 37.07 19.47 -14.98
CA VAL A 203 37.01 20.15 -16.26
C VAL A 203 35.85 21.15 -16.26
N ARG A 204 36.08 22.30 -16.87
CA ARG A 204 35.10 23.38 -16.98
C ARG A 204 34.01 23.02 -18.01
N ALA A 205 32.73 23.11 -17.63
CA ALA A 205 31.61 22.93 -18.54
C ALA A 205 30.96 24.29 -18.91
N PRO A 206 30.08 24.36 -19.93
CA PRO A 206 29.55 25.63 -20.45
C PRO A 206 28.79 26.49 -19.44
N LYS A 207 28.25 25.91 -18.37
CA LYS A 207 27.54 26.63 -17.29
C LYS A 207 28.43 27.09 -16.13
N PHE A 208 29.73 26.81 -16.17
CA PHE A 208 30.66 27.17 -15.09
C PHE A 208 30.66 28.67 -14.75
N ASP A 209 30.50 29.52 -15.76
CA ASP A 209 30.50 30.98 -15.59
C ASP A 209 29.24 31.49 -14.92
N LYS A 210 28.11 30.81 -15.16
CA LYS A 210 26.80 31.14 -14.57
C LYS A 210 26.58 30.49 -13.21
N TRP A 211 27.47 29.60 -12.77
CA TRP A 211 27.45 28.99 -11.44
C TRP A 211 27.85 30.02 -10.38
N LYS A 212 26.88 30.38 -9.53
CA LYS A 212 27.03 31.32 -8.42
C LYS A 212 27.10 30.52 -7.13
N GLU A 213 28.27 30.46 -6.48
CA GLU A 213 28.58 29.98 -5.09
C GLU A 213 27.80 28.80 -4.45
N GLU A 214 26.91 28.13 -5.17
CA GLU A 214 26.09 27.00 -4.72
C GLU A 214 26.99 25.79 -4.51
N ILE A 215 26.75 25.08 -3.41
CA ILE A 215 27.50 23.89 -3.06
C ILE A 215 26.97 22.72 -3.88
N ILE A 216 27.85 22.08 -4.66
CA ILE A 216 27.50 20.89 -5.43
C ILE A 216 28.14 19.68 -4.76
N THR A 217 27.32 18.71 -4.39
CA THR A 217 27.78 17.41 -3.89
C THR A 217 27.99 16.48 -5.08
N VAL A 218 29.18 15.93 -5.19
CA VAL A 218 29.54 14.90 -6.18
C VAL A 218 29.61 13.57 -5.46
N THR A 219 28.83 12.60 -5.92
CA THR A 219 28.84 11.23 -5.40
C THR A 219 29.33 10.30 -6.50
N ARG A 220 30.35 9.49 -6.21
CA ARG A 220 30.78 8.42 -7.09
C ARG A 220 30.45 7.07 -6.48
N LEU A 221 29.80 6.22 -7.26
CA LEU A 221 29.41 4.87 -6.89
C LEU A 221 30.25 3.84 -7.67
N PRO A 222 30.57 2.67 -7.08
CA PRO A 222 31.05 1.54 -7.86
C PRO A 222 30.05 1.21 -8.97
N ARG A 223 30.58 0.89 -10.15
CA ARG A 223 29.79 0.64 -11.36
C ARG A 223 28.65 -0.34 -11.15
N GLU A 224 28.90 -1.42 -10.42
CA GLU A 224 27.87 -2.42 -10.12
C GLU A 224 26.72 -1.87 -9.24
N LYS A 225 27.05 -1.01 -8.27
CA LYS A 225 26.03 -0.38 -7.41
C LYS A 225 25.22 0.64 -8.22
N ALA A 226 25.87 1.41 -9.09
CA ALA A 226 25.20 2.33 -10.01
C ALA A 226 24.26 1.57 -10.98
N ALA A 227 24.73 0.47 -11.58
CA ALA A 227 23.90 -0.36 -12.44
C ALA A 227 22.70 -0.96 -11.68
N THR A 228 22.89 -1.42 -10.44
CA THR A 228 21.78 -1.95 -9.62
C THR A 228 20.75 -0.87 -9.29
N ARG A 229 21.19 0.37 -9.01
CA ARG A 229 20.30 1.53 -8.81
C ARG A 229 19.43 1.76 -10.04
N PHE A 230 20.02 1.97 -11.21
CA PHE A 230 19.27 2.27 -12.44
C PHE A 230 18.44 1.08 -12.93
N MET A 231 18.89 -0.16 -12.70
CA MET A 231 18.10 -1.37 -12.96
C MET A 231 16.80 -1.39 -12.15
N SER A 232 16.80 -0.88 -10.91
CA SER A 232 15.57 -0.79 -10.10
C SER A 232 14.62 0.34 -10.54
N GLU A 233 15.17 1.37 -11.20
CA GLU A 233 14.42 2.52 -11.72
C GLU A 233 13.79 2.24 -13.10
N ILE A 234 14.30 1.22 -13.81
CA ILE A 234 13.84 0.79 -15.14
C ILE A 234 12.90 -0.42 -15.03
N LYS A 235 11.81 -0.41 -15.80
CA LYS A 235 10.87 -1.53 -15.92
C LYS A 235 10.52 -1.77 -17.38
N ALA A 236 10.71 -3.01 -17.84
CA ALA A 236 10.25 -3.47 -19.14
C ALA A 236 9.00 -4.35 -18.97
N SER A 237 8.02 -4.17 -19.84
CA SER A 237 6.77 -4.95 -19.85
C SER A 237 6.21 -5.07 -21.27
N GLU A 238 5.43 -6.12 -21.51
CA GLU A 238 4.64 -6.26 -22.74
C GLU A 238 3.62 -5.11 -22.84
N TYR A 239 3.45 -4.53 -24.03
CA TYR A 239 2.41 -3.53 -24.28
C TYR A 239 1.02 -4.16 -24.20
N ASP A 240 0.85 -5.30 -24.88
CA ASP A 240 -0.33 -6.15 -24.85
C ASP A 240 0.06 -7.60 -25.19
N LYS A 241 -0.69 -8.59 -24.67
CA LYS A 241 -0.40 -10.02 -24.81
C LYS A 241 -0.48 -10.52 -26.26
N GLU A 242 -1.15 -9.77 -27.14
CA GLU A 242 -1.30 -10.10 -28.55
C GLU A 242 -0.31 -9.32 -29.45
N THR A 243 0.57 -8.50 -28.87
CA THR A 243 1.49 -7.63 -29.62
C THR A 243 2.95 -7.94 -29.33
N SER A 244 3.82 -7.80 -30.34
CA SER A 244 5.28 -7.92 -30.21
C SER A 244 5.96 -6.63 -29.72
N LEU A 245 5.22 -5.80 -28.98
CA LEU A 245 5.65 -4.49 -28.50
C LEU A 245 6.10 -4.59 -27.04
N ILE A 246 7.29 -4.07 -26.76
CA ILE A 246 7.82 -3.92 -25.40
C ILE A 246 7.81 -2.44 -25.02
N VAL A 247 7.24 -2.14 -23.87
CA VAL A 247 7.31 -0.83 -23.22
C VAL A 247 8.44 -0.85 -22.21
N ILE A 248 9.41 0.04 -22.37
CA ILE A 248 10.47 0.26 -21.40
C ILE A 248 10.21 1.60 -20.73
N SER A 249 10.08 1.59 -19.40
CA SER A 249 9.83 2.78 -18.60
C SER A 249 10.96 3.04 -17.62
N CYS A 250 11.30 4.32 -17.41
CA CYS A 250 12.31 4.77 -16.47
C CYS A 250 11.71 5.85 -15.56
N ASN A 251 11.89 5.69 -14.24
CA ASN A 251 11.48 6.67 -13.24
C ASN A 251 12.68 7.42 -12.69
N ASP A 252 12.82 8.71 -13.01
CA ASP A 252 13.96 9.52 -12.59
C ASP A 252 13.52 10.93 -12.20
N VAL A 253 14.31 11.59 -11.34
CA VAL A 253 14.19 13.02 -11.02
C VAL A 253 14.52 13.88 -12.24
N ASN A 254 15.50 13.47 -13.06
CA ASN A 254 15.90 14.21 -14.26
C ASN A 254 15.33 13.58 -15.53
N ARG A 255 14.50 14.35 -16.25
CA ARG A 255 13.82 13.92 -17.49
C ARG A 255 14.79 13.53 -18.60
N ARG A 256 15.87 14.32 -18.78
CA ARG A 256 16.86 14.06 -19.83
C ARG A 256 17.68 12.82 -19.54
N ARG A 257 18.05 12.61 -18.27
CA ARG A 257 18.77 11.41 -17.87
C ARG A 257 17.96 10.15 -18.16
N ALA A 258 16.66 10.18 -17.87
CA ALA A 258 15.76 9.08 -18.22
C ALA A 258 15.65 8.85 -19.74
N ASP A 259 15.62 9.91 -20.56
CA ASP A 259 15.60 9.78 -22.03
C ASP A 259 16.88 9.18 -22.59
N ASP A 260 18.02 9.67 -22.12
CA ASP A 260 19.33 9.19 -22.55
C ASP A 260 19.56 7.75 -22.07
N LEU A 261 19.11 7.40 -20.86
CA LEU A 261 19.09 6.03 -20.33
C LEU A 261 18.29 5.08 -21.24
N LEU A 262 17.04 5.43 -21.56
CA LEU A 262 16.17 4.58 -22.39
C LEU A 262 16.72 4.43 -23.81
N THR A 263 17.21 5.53 -24.40
CA THR A 263 17.80 5.52 -25.75
C THR A 263 19.08 4.70 -25.81
N THR A 264 19.96 4.87 -24.82
CA THR A 264 21.23 4.13 -24.75
C THR A 264 21.00 2.66 -24.45
N LEU A 265 20.02 2.33 -23.61
CA LEU A 265 19.62 0.94 -23.35
C LEU A 265 19.13 0.26 -24.62
N TYR A 266 18.23 0.92 -25.37
CA TYR A 266 17.76 0.41 -26.67
C TYR A 266 18.93 0.19 -27.64
N ASN A 267 19.81 1.18 -27.80
CA ASN A 267 20.95 1.07 -28.72
C ASN A 267 21.93 -0.05 -28.31
N THR A 268 22.20 -0.18 -27.01
CA THR A 268 23.10 -1.23 -26.50
C THR A 268 22.48 -2.62 -26.66
N TYR A 269 21.17 -2.75 -26.44
CA TYR A 269 20.46 -3.99 -26.72
C TYR A 269 20.45 -4.32 -28.22
N LYS A 270 20.22 -3.32 -29.08
CA LYS A 270 20.29 -3.47 -30.54
C LYS A 270 21.67 -3.97 -30.99
N GLU A 271 22.74 -3.38 -30.48
CA GLU A 271 24.12 -3.82 -30.73
C GLU A 271 24.34 -5.27 -30.26
N ASP A 272 23.85 -5.64 -29.07
CA ASP A 272 23.98 -6.97 -28.50
C ASP A 272 23.27 -8.06 -29.34
N VAL A 273 22.07 -7.75 -29.83
CA VAL A 273 21.31 -8.64 -30.74
C VAL A 273 22.09 -8.87 -32.04
N VAL A 274 22.65 -7.80 -32.62
CA VAL A 274 23.47 -7.88 -33.84
C VAL A 274 24.75 -8.67 -33.61
N GLU A 275 25.46 -8.42 -32.51
CA GLU A 275 26.69 -9.14 -32.16
C GLU A 275 26.43 -10.64 -31.98
N ASN A 276 25.33 -10.99 -31.32
CA ASN A 276 24.95 -12.40 -31.15
C ASN A 276 24.65 -13.09 -32.49
N LYS A 277 23.92 -12.42 -33.40
CA LYS A 277 23.68 -12.92 -34.76
C LYS A 277 24.98 -13.14 -35.53
N ASN A 278 25.90 -12.17 -35.47
CA ASN A 278 27.19 -12.25 -36.13
C ASN A 278 28.03 -13.41 -35.59
N ARG A 279 28.01 -13.68 -34.27
CA ARG A 279 28.73 -14.79 -33.66
C ARG A 279 28.25 -16.16 -34.17
N VAL A 280 26.93 -16.38 -34.26
CA VAL A 280 26.36 -17.62 -34.81
C VAL A 280 26.72 -17.77 -36.30
N ALA A 281 26.63 -16.69 -37.07
CA ALA A 281 26.95 -16.70 -38.49
C ALA A 281 28.44 -16.97 -38.75
N LEU A 282 29.35 -16.38 -37.98
CA LEU A 282 30.80 -16.61 -38.09
C LEU A 282 31.17 -18.06 -37.78
N ASN A 283 30.60 -18.64 -36.72
CA ASN A 283 30.84 -20.05 -36.39
C ASN A 283 30.29 -20.98 -37.47
N THR A 284 29.14 -20.64 -38.07
CA THR A 284 28.56 -21.39 -39.19
C THR A 284 29.43 -21.28 -40.44
N ALA A 285 29.94 -20.09 -40.76
CA ALA A 285 30.85 -19.89 -41.90
C ALA A 285 32.15 -20.68 -41.73
N LYS A 286 32.78 -20.61 -40.54
CA LYS A 286 33.99 -21.37 -40.20
C LYS A 286 33.78 -22.88 -40.38
N PHE A 287 32.65 -23.41 -39.89
CA PHE A 287 32.29 -24.82 -40.06
C PHE A 287 32.17 -25.21 -41.54
N ILE A 288 31.51 -24.38 -42.35
CA ILE A 288 31.34 -24.64 -43.79
C ILE A 288 32.68 -24.59 -44.52
N ASP A 289 33.53 -23.60 -44.22
CA ASP A 289 34.84 -23.43 -44.87
C ASP A 289 35.78 -24.62 -44.60
N GLU A 290 35.86 -25.08 -43.35
CA GLU A 290 36.63 -26.28 -42.98
C GLU A 290 36.14 -27.51 -43.76
N ARG A 291 34.82 -27.62 -43.99
CA ARG A 291 34.24 -28.75 -44.72
C ARG A 291 34.43 -28.65 -46.23
N ILE A 292 34.31 -27.45 -46.81
CA ILE A 292 34.58 -27.20 -48.24
C ILE A 292 36.02 -27.59 -48.57
N ALA A 293 36.99 -27.27 -47.71
CA ALA A 293 38.39 -27.65 -47.90
C ALA A 293 38.58 -29.17 -47.95
N LEU A 294 38.00 -29.91 -47.01
CA LEU A 294 38.07 -31.38 -46.97
C LEU A 294 37.39 -32.04 -48.17
N ILE A 295 36.18 -31.59 -48.53
CA ILE A 295 35.45 -32.15 -49.69
C ILE A 295 36.14 -31.79 -51.00
N GLY A 296 36.75 -30.60 -51.11
CA GLY A 296 37.56 -30.20 -52.26
C GLY A 296 38.76 -31.12 -52.48
N GLU A 297 39.47 -31.51 -51.41
CA GLU A 297 40.57 -32.47 -51.49
C GLU A 297 40.08 -33.87 -51.89
N GLU A 298 38.99 -34.34 -51.29
CA GLU A 298 38.36 -35.62 -51.64
C GLU A 298 37.87 -35.64 -53.09
N LEU A 299 37.23 -34.56 -53.57
CA LEU A 299 36.79 -34.41 -54.95
C LEU A 299 37.97 -34.45 -55.91
N SER A 300 39.06 -33.71 -55.62
CA SER A 300 40.27 -33.74 -56.44
C SER A 300 40.90 -35.13 -56.50
N LYS A 301 40.89 -35.90 -55.40
CA LYS A 301 41.34 -37.31 -55.39
C LYS A 301 40.48 -38.17 -56.30
N VAL A 302 39.16 -38.04 -56.25
CA VAL A 302 38.22 -38.81 -57.08
C VAL A 302 38.32 -38.39 -58.56
N GLU A 303 38.50 -37.10 -58.86
CA GLU A 303 38.72 -36.60 -60.22
C GLU A 303 40.03 -37.13 -60.82
N ASN A 304 41.11 -37.16 -60.03
CA ASN A 304 42.38 -37.74 -60.44
C ASN A 304 42.27 -39.26 -60.65
N GLN A 305 41.53 -39.95 -59.79
CA GLN A 305 41.23 -41.38 -59.97
C GLN A 305 40.44 -41.63 -61.26
N LEU A 306 39.43 -40.80 -61.55
CA LEU A 306 38.64 -40.90 -62.77
C LEU A 306 39.49 -40.59 -64.01
N ALA A 307 40.32 -39.55 -63.97
CA ALA A 307 41.23 -39.19 -65.06
C ALA A 307 42.27 -40.29 -65.33
N GLY A 308 42.84 -40.87 -64.27
CA GLY A 308 43.74 -42.02 -64.35
C GLY A 308 43.04 -43.25 -64.94
N PHE A 309 41.81 -43.54 -64.50
CA PHE A 309 40.99 -44.63 -65.01
C PHE A 309 40.66 -44.47 -66.49
N LYS A 310 40.29 -43.26 -66.93
CA LYS A 310 40.06 -42.91 -68.34
C LYS A 310 41.32 -43.12 -69.18
N LYS A 311 42.49 -42.67 -68.67
CA LYS A 311 43.79 -42.80 -69.35
C LYS A 311 44.24 -44.25 -69.49
N GLN A 312 44.08 -45.07 -68.44
CA GLN A 312 44.52 -46.46 -68.42
C GLN A 312 43.68 -47.36 -69.33
N ASN A 313 42.38 -47.11 -69.44
CA ASN A 313 41.46 -47.95 -70.20
C ASN A 313 41.10 -47.42 -71.59
N GLN A 314 41.70 -46.29 -72.02
CA GLN A 314 41.46 -45.65 -73.34
C GLN A 314 39.98 -45.36 -73.65
N LEU A 315 39.18 -45.09 -72.62
CA LEU A 315 37.75 -44.83 -72.76
C LEU A 315 37.50 -43.34 -73.06
N ILE A 316 37.31 -43.00 -74.34
CA ILE A 316 37.00 -41.63 -74.78
C ILE A 316 35.49 -41.32 -74.65
N ASP A 317 34.61 -42.33 -74.83
CA ASP A 317 33.14 -42.17 -74.86
C ASP A 317 32.40 -42.58 -73.56
N PHE A 318 33.11 -42.80 -72.46
CA PHE A 318 32.53 -43.23 -71.18
C PHE A 318 31.39 -42.31 -70.69
N GLN A 319 31.48 -41.02 -71.02
CA GLN A 319 30.52 -40.01 -70.58
C GLN A 319 29.16 -40.11 -71.31
N GLN A 320 29.13 -40.60 -72.55
CA GLN A 320 27.89 -40.74 -73.34
C GLN A 320 27.10 -41.97 -72.88
N THR A 321 27.77 -43.10 -72.66
CA THR A 321 27.17 -44.33 -72.11
C THR A 321 26.68 -44.12 -70.68
N ALA A 322 27.49 -43.47 -69.82
CA ALA A 322 27.08 -43.13 -68.46
C ALA A 322 25.87 -42.19 -68.46
N SER A 323 25.83 -41.17 -69.32
CA SER A 323 24.70 -40.24 -69.42
C SER A 323 23.44 -40.88 -69.97
N GLN A 324 23.53 -41.87 -70.87
CA GLN A 324 22.37 -42.59 -71.40
C GLN A 324 21.76 -43.54 -70.36
N VAL A 325 22.61 -44.20 -69.57
CA VAL A 325 22.20 -45.08 -68.46
C VAL A 325 21.61 -44.27 -67.29
N LEU A 326 22.26 -43.15 -66.93
CA LEU A 326 21.76 -42.24 -65.90
C LEU A 326 20.52 -41.47 -66.39
N GLY A 327 20.39 -41.21 -67.69
CA GLY A 327 19.29 -40.50 -68.35
C GLY A 327 17.91 -41.14 -68.16
N GLN A 328 17.85 -42.48 -68.20
CA GLN A 328 16.61 -43.26 -68.02
C GLN A 328 16.20 -43.39 -66.54
N THR A 329 17.11 -43.10 -65.60
CA THR A 329 16.92 -43.20 -64.15
C THR A 329 17.08 -41.87 -63.41
N THR A 330 17.20 -40.76 -64.14
CA THR A 330 17.49 -39.40 -63.64
C THR A 330 16.74 -39.03 -62.37
N LYS A 331 15.41 -39.18 -62.34
CA LYS A 331 14.62 -38.81 -61.15
C LYS A 331 14.90 -39.68 -59.93
N ALA A 332 15.12 -40.98 -60.12
CA ALA A 332 15.45 -41.90 -59.02
C ALA A 332 16.88 -41.70 -58.54
N HIS A 333 17.80 -41.43 -59.48
CA HIS A 333 19.19 -41.09 -59.21
C HIS A 333 19.32 -39.74 -58.48
N GLU A 334 18.61 -38.70 -58.93
CA GLU A 334 18.53 -37.39 -58.28
C GLU A 334 18.01 -37.50 -56.85
N LEU A 335 16.96 -38.29 -56.62
CA LEU A 335 16.45 -38.53 -55.27
C LEU A 335 17.48 -39.26 -54.39
N SER A 336 18.15 -40.30 -54.92
CA SER A 336 19.22 -40.99 -54.19
C SER A 336 20.38 -40.05 -53.88
N LEU A 337 20.78 -39.20 -54.83
CA LEU A 337 21.84 -38.21 -54.68
C LEU A 337 21.46 -37.18 -53.61
N GLN A 338 20.23 -36.67 -53.62
CA GLN A 338 19.72 -35.75 -52.60
C GLN A 338 19.75 -36.39 -51.21
N LEU A 339 19.17 -37.58 -51.03
CA LEU A 339 19.18 -38.30 -49.75
C LEU A 339 20.62 -38.63 -49.30
N GLU A 340 21.52 -38.91 -50.23
CA GLU A 340 22.92 -39.18 -49.92
C GLU A 340 23.67 -37.90 -49.53
N THR A 341 23.37 -36.76 -50.14
CA THR A 341 23.91 -35.46 -49.69
C THR A 341 23.41 -35.13 -48.28
N GLU A 342 22.12 -35.29 -48.01
CA GLU A 342 21.49 -35.02 -46.71
C GLU A 342 22.05 -35.94 -45.61
N LEU A 343 22.22 -37.23 -45.92
CA LEU A 343 22.85 -38.21 -45.03
C LEU A 343 24.29 -37.83 -44.68
N ASN A 344 25.08 -37.39 -45.66
CA ASN A 344 26.45 -36.98 -45.42
C ASN A 344 26.51 -35.71 -44.55
N VAL A 345 25.66 -34.72 -44.81
CA VAL A 345 25.55 -33.52 -43.97
C VAL A 345 25.13 -33.88 -42.54
N ALA A 346 24.15 -34.77 -42.36
CA ALA A 346 23.72 -35.26 -41.05
C ALA A 346 24.84 -35.98 -40.30
N ARG A 347 25.62 -36.83 -40.99
CA ARG A 347 26.80 -37.49 -40.42
C ARG A 347 27.86 -36.49 -39.99
N TYR A 348 28.15 -35.49 -40.81
CA TYR A 348 29.13 -34.45 -40.47
C TYR A 348 28.71 -33.66 -39.25
N LEU A 349 27.44 -33.28 -39.17
CA LEU A 349 26.91 -32.61 -37.99
C LEU A 349 26.98 -33.50 -36.75
N GLY A 350 26.64 -34.79 -36.88
CA GLY A 350 26.79 -35.78 -35.81
C GLY A 350 28.24 -35.89 -35.32
N THR A 351 29.20 -36.01 -36.23
CA THR A 351 30.63 -36.05 -35.88
C THR A 351 31.13 -34.74 -35.28
N TYR A 352 30.62 -33.60 -35.75
CA TYR A 352 30.98 -32.29 -35.21
C TYR A 352 30.54 -32.15 -33.76
N ILE A 353 29.27 -32.51 -33.49
CA ILE A 353 28.69 -32.50 -32.13
C ILE A 353 29.34 -33.58 -31.26
N GLN A 354 29.89 -34.67 -31.81
CA GLN A 354 30.60 -35.67 -31.01
C GLN A 354 32.04 -35.26 -30.69
N ASN A 355 32.74 -34.65 -31.64
CA ASN A 355 34.16 -34.28 -31.49
C ASN A 355 34.36 -33.02 -30.65
N HIS A 356 33.46 -32.04 -30.76
CA HIS A 356 33.53 -30.82 -29.94
C HIS A 356 32.94 -31.03 -28.54
N SER A 357 33.05 -32.27 -28.01
CA SER A 357 32.83 -32.75 -26.62
C SER A 357 32.87 -31.66 -25.54
N ASN A 358 33.98 -30.94 -25.54
CA ASN A 358 34.43 -30.12 -24.42
C ASN A 358 34.58 -28.64 -24.77
N ASP A 359 34.44 -28.26 -26.05
CA ASP A 359 34.83 -26.92 -26.51
C ASP A 359 33.76 -25.85 -26.29
N HIS A 360 32.58 -26.21 -25.78
CA HIS A 360 31.55 -25.22 -25.45
C HIS A 360 31.30 -24.23 -26.62
N ASP A 361 31.24 -24.76 -27.84
CA ASP A 361 30.98 -23.99 -29.05
C ASP A 361 29.51 -24.04 -29.45
N LEU A 362 29.09 -23.01 -30.19
CA LEU A 362 27.76 -22.96 -30.80
C LEU A 362 27.65 -24.03 -31.90
N ILE A 363 26.50 -24.68 -32.00
CA ILE A 363 26.25 -25.65 -33.06
C ILE A 363 25.84 -24.91 -34.34
N PRO A 364 26.50 -25.17 -35.49
CA PRO A 364 26.16 -24.58 -36.77
C PRO A 364 24.71 -24.83 -37.17
N ALA A 365 24.09 -23.79 -37.68
CA ALA A 365 22.70 -23.77 -38.12
C ALA A 365 22.55 -24.35 -39.53
N LEU A 366 22.67 -25.67 -39.69
CA LEU A 366 22.41 -26.32 -40.97
C LEU A 366 21.02 -26.92 -40.94
N ASN A 367 20.15 -26.48 -41.85
CA ASN A 367 18.81 -27.04 -41.99
C ASN A 367 18.93 -28.43 -42.64
N ILE A 368 18.73 -29.50 -41.87
CA ILE A 368 18.81 -30.89 -42.36
C ILE A 368 17.42 -31.54 -42.37
N GLY A 369 16.42 -30.89 -42.97
CA GLY A 369 15.13 -31.52 -43.32
C GLY A 369 14.18 -31.90 -42.16
N ASP A 370 14.65 -32.04 -40.92
CA ASP A 370 13.82 -32.32 -39.73
C ASP A 370 13.58 -31.06 -38.89
N ALA A 371 12.32 -30.63 -38.81
CA ALA A 371 11.91 -29.47 -38.04
C ALA A 371 12.14 -29.64 -36.52
N GLY A 372 12.01 -30.86 -35.99
CA GLY A 372 12.24 -31.12 -34.56
C GLY A 372 13.69 -30.89 -34.16
N PHE A 373 14.60 -31.39 -34.98
CA PHE A 373 16.04 -31.25 -34.80
C PHE A 373 16.53 -29.79 -34.78
N ASN A 374 16.05 -28.97 -35.72
CA ASN A 374 16.42 -27.55 -35.80
C ASN A 374 16.01 -26.77 -34.53
N THR A 375 14.86 -27.10 -33.92
CA THR A 375 14.43 -26.44 -32.68
C THR A 375 15.32 -26.79 -31.49
N GLN A 376 15.84 -28.03 -31.43
CA GLN A 376 16.77 -28.44 -30.38
C GLN A 376 18.12 -27.72 -30.50
N ILE A 377 18.64 -27.55 -31.72
CA ILE A 377 19.86 -26.76 -31.98
C ILE A 377 19.66 -25.31 -31.54
N SER A 378 18.52 -24.72 -31.90
CA SER A 378 18.20 -23.32 -31.56
C SER A 378 18.21 -23.11 -30.05
N ARG A 379 17.53 -24.01 -29.31
CA ARG A 379 17.49 -23.97 -27.84
C ARG A 379 18.86 -24.23 -27.20
N TYR A 380 19.67 -25.12 -27.78
CA TYR A 380 21.04 -25.34 -27.33
C TYR A 380 21.87 -24.07 -27.47
N ASN A 381 21.85 -23.43 -28.65
CA ASN A 381 22.58 -22.19 -28.90
C ASN A 381 22.09 -21.04 -27.99
N GLU A 382 20.80 -20.97 -27.68
CA GLU A 382 20.24 -20.01 -26.72
C GLU A 382 20.81 -20.24 -25.30
N LEU A 383 20.70 -21.45 -24.77
CA LEU A 383 21.28 -21.81 -23.47
C LEU A 383 22.79 -21.55 -23.43
N MET A 384 23.46 -21.75 -24.56
CA MET A 384 24.89 -21.52 -24.68
C MET A 384 25.26 -20.05 -24.62
N ASN A 385 24.50 -19.21 -25.31
CA ASN A 385 24.64 -17.77 -25.22
C ASN A 385 24.33 -17.26 -23.81
N GLN A 386 23.29 -17.80 -23.16
CA GLN A 386 22.99 -17.48 -21.76
C GLN A 386 24.17 -17.83 -20.84
N ARG A 387 24.74 -19.03 -20.98
CA ARG A 387 25.94 -19.43 -20.24
C ARG A 387 27.12 -18.49 -20.48
N ASN A 388 27.46 -18.20 -21.73
CA ASN A 388 28.57 -17.32 -22.08
C ASN A 388 28.36 -15.91 -21.51
N SER A 389 27.11 -15.43 -21.49
CA SER A 389 26.76 -14.15 -20.86
C SER A 389 26.92 -14.18 -19.33
N MET A 390 26.67 -15.32 -18.68
CA MET A 390 26.84 -15.48 -17.22
C MET A 390 28.32 -15.54 -16.83
N ILE A 391 29.14 -16.28 -17.59
CA ILE A 391 30.59 -16.39 -17.36
C ILE A 391 31.29 -15.04 -17.57
N ALA A 392 30.84 -14.24 -18.53
CA ALA A 392 31.35 -12.88 -18.72
C ALA A 392 31.15 -11.97 -17.49
N ASN A 393 30.18 -12.28 -16.62
CA ASN A 393 29.84 -11.48 -15.44
C ASN A 393 30.13 -12.19 -14.10
N SER A 394 30.57 -13.44 -14.10
CA SER A 394 30.73 -14.26 -12.89
C SER A 394 31.76 -15.36 -13.12
N SER A 395 32.49 -15.75 -12.07
CA SER A 395 33.43 -16.86 -12.15
C SER A 395 32.72 -18.16 -12.55
N GLU A 396 33.39 -18.98 -13.37
CA GLU A 396 32.88 -20.23 -13.97
C GLU A 396 32.26 -21.23 -12.98
N GLN A 397 32.55 -21.12 -11.68
CA GLN A 397 32.15 -22.06 -10.64
C GLN A 397 30.80 -21.75 -9.96
N THR A 398 30.07 -20.73 -10.41
CA THR A 398 28.78 -20.32 -9.84
C THR A 398 27.72 -21.42 -10.03
N THR A 399 26.88 -21.70 -9.02
CA THR A 399 25.86 -22.77 -9.05
C THR A 399 24.96 -22.72 -10.29
N VAL A 400 24.64 -21.51 -10.76
CA VAL A 400 23.82 -21.28 -11.96
C VAL A 400 24.51 -21.76 -13.25
N VAL A 401 25.83 -21.54 -13.37
CA VAL A 401 26.61 -21.98 -14.54
C VAL A 401 26.68 -23.51 -14.58
N ARG A 402 26.84 -24.18 -13.43
CA ARG A 402 26.81 -25.65 -13.36
C ARG A 402 25.46 -26.25 -13.77
N GLU A 403 24.37 -25.57 -13.42
CA GLU A 403 23.04 -25.99 -13.83
C GLU A 403 22.85 -25.81 -15.35
N LEU A 404 23.33 -24.71 -15.93
CA LEU A 404 23.34 -24.51 -17.38
C LEU A 404 24.23 -25.56 -18.08
N ASP A 405 25.40 -25.89 -17.54
CA ASP A 405 26.28 -26.95 -18.06
C ASP A 405 25.57 -28.31 -18.05
N ARG A 406 24.83 -28.62 -16.98
CA ARG A 406 24.02 -29.83 -16.89
C ARG A 406 22.94 -29.85 -17.97
N GLN A 407 22.22 -28.74 -18.16
CA GLN A 407 21.17 -28.62 -19.18
C GLN A 407 21.75 -28.71 -20.60
N LEU A 408 22.89 -28.08 -20.88
CA LEU A 408 23.59 -28.15 -22.15
C LEU A 408 24.06 -29.57 -22.46
N SER A 409 24.61 -30.29 -21.47
CA SER A 409 25.01 -31.69 -21.63
C SER A 409 23.81 -32.61 -21.94
N GLN A 410 22.69 -32.43 -21.22
CA GLN A 410 21.45 -33.16 -21.49
C GLN A 410 20.88 -32.86 -22.87
N MET A 411 20.83 -31.58 -23.25
CA MET A 411 20.36 -31.16 -24.57
C MET A 411 21.23 -31.73 -25.67
N ARG A 412 22.57 -31.71 -25.51
CA ARG A 412 23.50 -32.32 -26.46
C ARG A 412 23.26 -33.82 -26.65
N GLN A 413 23.05 -34.57 -25.57
CA GLN A 413 22.73 -36.00 -25.66
C GLN A 413 21.40 -36.22 -26.41
N SER A 414 20.40 -35.38 -26.17
CA SER A 414 19.13 -35.41 -26.89
C SER A 414 19.31 -35.09 -28.38
N ILE A 415 20.12 -34.09 -28.73
CA ILE A 415 20.47 -33.73 -30.11
C ILE A 415 21.18 -34.91 -30.78
N LEU A 416 22.19 -35.52 -30.14
CA LEU A 416 22.91 -36.67 -30.69
C LEU A 416 22.00 -37.89 -30.93
N ALA A 417 21.09 -38.18 -30.01
CA ALA A 417 20.09 -39.24 -30.19
C ALA A 417 19.14 -38.93 -31.35
N SER A 418 18.75 -37.67 -31.51
CA SER A 418 17.90 -37.20 -32.60
C SER A 418 18.62 -37.29 -33.95
N VAL A 419 19.88 -36.82 -34.06
CA VAL A 419 20.73 -36.99 -35.25
C VAL A 419 20.86 -38.46 -35.62
N LYS A 420 21.13 -39.34 -34.65
CA LYS A 420 21.28 -40.78 -34.91
C LYS A 420 20.00 -41.40 -35.45
N SER A 421 18.85 -41.03 -34.89
CA SER A 421 17.54 -41.51 -35.32
C SER A 421 17.21 -41.00 -36.73
N TYR A 422 17.55 -39.74 -37.00
CA TYR A 422 17.36 -39.12 -38.30
C TYR A 422 18.28 -39.74 -39.38
N ILE A 423 19.56 -39.96 -39.07
CA ILE A 423 20.51 -40.72 -39.92
C ILE A 423 19.95 -42.10 -40.25
N GLN A 424 19.38 -42.80 -39.27
CA GLN A 424 18.78 -44.13 -39.49
C GLN A 424 17.55 -44.05 -40.41
N SER A 425 16.71 -43.03 -40.23
CA SER A 425 15.54 -42.78 -41.09
C SER A 425 15.97 -42.52 -42.55
N ILE A 426 16.90 -41.60 -42.78
CA ILE A 426 17.40 -41.30 -44.13
C ILE A 426 18.09 -42.53 -44.74
N GLN A 427 18.81 -43.33 -43.94
CA GLN A 427 19.44 -44.55 -44.45
C GLN A 427 18.40 -45.55 -44.99
N LEU A 428 17.26 -45.69 -44.32
CA LEU A 428 16.16 -46.52 -44.82
C LEU A 428 15.56 -45.93 -46.11
N GLN A 429 15.31 -44.62 -46.15
CA GLN A 429 14.82 -43.94 -47.35
C GLN A 429 15.79 -44.06 -48.54
N LEU A 430 17.10 -43.94 -48.28
CA LEU A 430 18.16 -44.10 -49.27
C LEU A 430 18.25 -45.55 -49.74
N GLN A 431 18.07 -46.52 -48.85
CA GLN A 431 18.01 -47.94 -49.21
C GLN A 431 16.83 -48.21 -50.15
N ASP A 432 15.65 -47.69 -49.84
CA ASP A 432 14.46 -47.81 -50.69
C ASP A 432 14.65 -47.11 -52.03
N ALA A 433 15.21 -45.89 -52.04
CA ALA A 433 15.52 -45.15 -53.25
C ALA A 433 16.52 -45.89 -54.14
N ARG A 434 17.58 -46.49 -53.56
CA ARG A 434 18.56 -47.31 -54.28
C ARG A 434 17.98 -48.61 -54.81
N LEU A 435 17.06 -49.25 -54.06
CA LEU A 435 16.35 -50.42 -54.55
C LEU A 435 15.48 -50.07 -55.76
N ASN A 436 14.77 -48.93 -55.70
CA ASN A 436 13.99 -48.42 -56.82
C ASN A 436 14.89 -48.07 -58.02
N GLU A 437 16.02 -47.40 -57.79
CA GLU A 437 17.02 -47.11 -58.83
C GLU A 437 17.53 -48.40 -59.49
N ARG A 438 17.83 -49.46 -58.71
CA ARG A 438 18.28 -50.76 -59.24
C ARG A 438 17.20 -51.48 -60.05
N LEU A 439 15.93 -51.42 -59.62
CA LEU A 439 14.80 -52.01 -60.34
C LEU A 439 14.59 -51.32 -61.69
N LEU A 440 14.71 -49.98 -61.73
CA LEU A 440 14.65 -49.19 -62.94
C LEU A 440 15.91 -49.36 -63.82
N SER A 441 17.05 -49.67 -63.19
CA SER A 441 18.36 -49.89 -63.82
C SER A 441 18.61 -51.33 -64.28
N GLY A 442 17.59 -52.17 -64.48
CA GLY A 442 17.71 -53.60 -64.84
C GLY A 442 18.58 -53.93 -66.09
N LYS A 443 19.09 -52.92 -66.80
CA LYS A 443 20.06 -53.00 -67.90
C LYS A 443 21.53 -52.72 -67.52
N ILE A 444 21.84 -52.37 -66.26
CA ILE A 444 23.22 -52.11 -65.78
C ILE A 444 24.01 -53.42 -65.59
N SER A 445 23.34 -54.56 -65.43
CA SER A 445 23.99 -55.86 -65.24
C SER A 445 24.77 -56.35 -66.47
N SER A 446 24.44 -55.88 -67.67
CA SER A 446 25.10 -56.25 -68.94
C SER A 446 26.31 -55.38 -69.30
N ALA A 447 26.62 -54.34 -68.52
CA ALA A 447 27.81 -53.52 -68.75
C ALA A 447 29.10 -54.29 -68.37
N PRO A 448 30.18 -54.22 -69.17
CA PRO A 448 31.50 -54.75 -68.83
C PRO A 448 31.99 -54.28 -67.46
N GLU A 449 32.80 -55.09 -66.78
CA GLU A 449 33.27 -54.81 -65.41
C GLU A 449 34.04 -53.47 -65.30
N GLN A 450 34.75 -53.09 -66.36
CA GLN A 450 35.44 -51.79 -66.46
C GLN A 450 34.45 -50.61 -66.49
N GLU A 451 33.30 -50.75 -67.16
CA GLU A 451 32.27 -49.69 -67.18
C GLU A 451 31.58 -49.54 -65.82
N LYS A 452 31.41 -50.64 -65.07
CA LYS A 452 30.87 -50.60 -63.69
C LYS A 452 31.80 -49.87 -62.73
N GLN A 453 33.09 -50.19 -62.76
CA GLN A 453 34.09 -49.52 -61.91
C GLN A 453 34.19 -48.02 -62.23
N GLY A 454 34.18 -47.66 -63.51
CA GLY A 454 34.12 -46.25 -63.92
C GLY A 454 32.84 -45.55 -63.45
N LEU A 455 31.69 -46.23 -63.50
CA LEU A 455 30.39 -45.67 -63.10
C LEU A 455 30.34 -45.39 -61.59
N ASP A 456 30.95 -46.26 -60.78
CA ASP A 456 31.03 -46.05 -59.34
C ASP A 456 31.95 -44.86 -58.99
N ILE A 457 33.08 -44.70 -59.68
CA ILE A 457 33.94 -43.51 -59.54
C ILE A 457 33.17 -42.25 -59.97
N GLN A 458 32.40 -42.31 -61.08
CA GLN A 458 31.57 -41.20 -61.56
C GLN A 458 30.46 -40.82 -60.57
N ARG A 459 29.82 -41.80 -59.93
CA ARG A 459 28.82 -41.55 -58.87
C ARG A 459 29.46 -40.89 -57.65
N GLN A 460 30.64 -41.35 -57.25
CA GLN A 460 31.40 -40.73 -56.15
C GLN A 460 31.79 -39.29 -56.50
N GLN A 461 32.22 -39.03 -57.74
CA GLN A 461 32.51 -37.68 -58.20
C GLN A 461 31.25 -36.80 -58.13
N SER A 462 30.14 -37.26 -58.71
CA SER A 462 28.87 -36.52 -58.73
C SER A 462 28.34 -36.21 -57.32
N LEU A 463 28.47 -37.15 -56.38
CA LEU A 463 28.13 -36.92 -54.97
C LEU A 463 29.02 -35.85 -54.34
N LYS A 464 30.33 -35.91 -54.55
CA LYS A 464 31.28 -34.94 -53.99
C LYS A 464 31.11 -33.56 -54.60
N GLU A 465 30.85 -33.48 -55.89
CA GLU A 465 30.53 -32.23 -56.61
C GLU A 465 29.20 -31.63 -56.13
N ALA A 466 28.16 -32.45 -55.94
CA ALA A 466 26.88 -32.03 -55.38
C ALA A 466 27.03 -31.51 -53.94
N LEU A 467 27.81 -32.22 -53.09
CA LEU A 467 28.12 -31.77 -51.73
C LEU A 467 28.92 -30.47 -51.71
N TYR A 468 29.94 -30.34 -52.57
CA TYR A 468 30.76 -29.14 -52.68
C TYR A 468 29.90 -27.94 -53.09
N THR A 469 29.07 -28.10 -54.12
CA THR A 469 28.15 -27.07 -54.61
C THR A 469 27.09 -26.70 -53.56
N TYR A 470 26.55 -27.69 -52.84
CA TYR A 470 25.61 -27.45 -51.75
C TYR A 470 26.23 -26.60 -50.64
N LEU A 471 27.44 -26.97 -50.17
CA LEU A 471 28.14 -26.21 -49.14
C LEU A 471 28.56 -24.82 -49.62
N LEU A 472 28.97 -24.68 -50.89
CA LEU A 472 29.30 -23.39 -51.47
C LEU A 472 28.09 -22.46 -51.50
N ASN A 473 26.94 -22.94 -52.00
CA ASN A 473 25.69 -22.20 -51.97
C ASN A 473 25.29 -21.83 -50.54
N LYS A 474 25.50 -22.75 -49.59
CA LYS A 474 25.24 -22.50 -48.17
C LYS A 474 26.17 -21.43 -47.58
N ARG A 475 27.44 -21.42 -47.98
CA ARG A 475 28.41 -20.40 -47.57
C ARG A 475 27.99 -19.03 -48.08
N GLU A 476 27.62 -18.92 -49.35
CA GLU A 476 27.13 -17.66 -49.92
C GLU A 476 25.85 -17.18 -49.22
N GLU A 477 24.95 -18.09 -48.87
CA GLU A 477 23.75 -17.76 -48.09
C GLU A 477 24.11 -17.18 -46.71
N VAL A 478 25.06 -17.79 -45.99
CA VAL A 478 25.55 -17.29 -44.69
C VAL A 478 26.26 -15.95 -44.84
N ALA A 479 27.06 -15.77 -45.90
CA ALA A 479 27.75 -14.51 -46.19
C ALA A 479 26.76 -13.37 -46.51
N LEU A 480 25.72 -13.66 -47.28
CA LEU A 480 24.63 -12.71 -47.54
C LEU A 480 23.87 -12.35 -46.25
N GLN A 481 23.64 -13.32 -45.37
CA GLN A 481 23.02 -13.06 -44.06
C GLN A 481 23.89 -12.16 -43.16
N GLN A 482 25.22 -12.34 -43.18
CA GLN A 482 26.14 -11.45 -42.45
C GLN A 482 26.16 -10.03 -43.04
N ALA A 483 26.00 -9.88 -44.36
CA ALA A 483 25.95 -8.57 -45.01
C ALA A 483 24.66 -7.79 -44.67
N ILE A 484 23.56 -8.50 -44.38
CA ILE A 484 22.29 -7.92 -43.90
C ILE A 484 22.41 -7.66 -42.39
N ASN A 485 23.20 -6.65 -42.05
CA ASN A 485 23.52 -6.28 -40.67
C ASN A 485 22.40 -5.44 -40.01
N GLU A 486 21.16 -5.91 -40.08
CA GLU A 486 20.00 -5.24 -39.46
C GLU A 486 19.47 -6.03 -38.25
N ALA A 487 19.28 -5.31 -37.15
CA ALA A 487 18.62 -5.83 -35.96
C ALA A 487 17.12 -5.93 -36.23
N ASN A 488 16.47 -7.03 -35.83
CA ASN A 488 15.01 -7.18 -35.90
C ASN A 488 14.30 -6.38 -34.79
N VAL A 489 14.89 -5.27 -34.36
CA VAL A 489 14.43 -4.47 -33.23
C VAL A 489 14.34 -3.02 -33.70
N ARG A 490 13.12 -2.50 -33.71
CA ARG A 490 12.82 -1.16 -34.16
C ARG A 490 12.25 -0.33 -33.03
N LEU A 491 12.76 0.89 -32.88
CA LEU A 491 12.16 1.87 -31.98
C LEU A 491 10.88 2.41 -32.65
N VAL A 492 9.72 2.15 -32.04
CA VAL A 492 8.42 2.63 -32.54
C VAL A 492 8.18 4.04 -32.02
N GLU A 493 8.36 4.23 -30.72
CA GLU A 493 8.25 5.52 -30.06
C GLU A 493 9.49 5.76 -29.20
N GLY A 494 10.14 6.91 -29.41
CA GLY A 494 11.23 7.35 -28.55
C GLY A 494 10.76 7.73 -27.15
N PRO A 495 11.68 8.01 -26.22
CA PRO A 495 11.34 8.36 -24.85
C PRO A 495 10.39 9.57 -24.75
N ILE A 496 9.16 9.33 -24.29
CA ILE A 496 8.11 10.34 -24.08
C ILE A 496 7.42 10.15 -22.71
N GLY A 497 6.64 11.15 -22.27
CA GLY A 497 5.93 11.15 -20.98
C GLY A 497 6.36 12.25 -20.00
N ASP A 498 5.40 12.89 -19.34
CA ASP A 498 5.68 13.86 -18.25
C ASP A 498 4.85 13.56 -17.00
N LEU A 499 4.51 12.29 -16.82
CA LEU A 499 3.70 11.85 -15.70
C LEU A 499 4.54 11.91 -14.41
N LYS A 500 4.13 12.77 -13.48
CA LYS A 500 4.70 12.83 -12.13
C LYS A 500 4.22 11.61 -11.33
N VAL A 501 5.10 10.64 -11.12
CA VAL A 501 4.77 9.40 -10.40
C VAL A 501 4.91 9.55 -8.89
N SER A 502 5.87 10.37 -8.45
CA SER A 502 6.13 10.62 -7.03
C SER A 502 6.55 12.07 -6.76
N PRO A 503 6.18 12.67 -5.62
CA PRO A 503 5.18 12.19 -4.66
C PRO A 503 3.74 12.41 -5.16
N ARG A 504 2.82 11.48 -4.83
CA ARG A 504 1.39 11.55 -5.20
C ARG A 504 0.64 12.50 -4.25
N GLY A 505 0.70 13.80 -4.57
CA GLY A 505 0.15 14.89 -3.74
C GLY A 505 -1.28 14.65 -3.28
N THR A 506 -2.17 14.25 -4.19
CA THR A 506 -3.59 13.99 -3.87
C THR A 506 -3.76 12.89 -2.83
N ILE A 507 -2.99 11.80 -2.94
CA ILE A 507 -3.09 10.66 -2.01
C ILE A 507 -2.53 11.05 -0.64
N ILE A 508 -1.36 11.71 -0.61
CA ILE A 508 -0.73 12.15 0.64
C ILE A 508 -1.62 13.15 1.39
N MET A 509 -2.21 14.11 0.68
CA MET A 509 -3.14 15.08 1.27
C MET A 509 -4.44 14.43 1.74
N ALA A 510 -4.97 13.43 1.01
CA ALA A 510 -6.14 12.68 1.44
C ALA A 510 -5.87 11.89 2.73
N PHE A 511 -4.71 11.23 2.85
CA PHE A 511 -4.31 10.55 4.10
C PHE A 511 -4.12 11.54 5.25
N ALA A 512 -3.49 12.69 5.00
CA ALA A 512 -3.33 13.74 6.01
C ALA A 512 -4.70 14.27 6.52
N LEU A 513 -5.68 14.42 5.63
CA LEU A 513 -7.06 14.78 6.00
C LEU A 513 -7.72 13.72 6.88
N ILE A 514 -7.65 12.44 6.47
CA ILE A 514 -8.26 11.33 7.21
C ILE A 514 -7.63 11.21 8.61
N ILE A 515 -6.30 11.22 8.69
CA ILE A 515 -5.59 11.15 9.98
C ILE A 515 -5.95 12.35 10.87
N GLY A 516 -6.03 13.56 10.30
CA GLY A 516 -6.42 14.76 11.02
C GLY A 516 -7.84 14.71 11.60
N LEU A 517 -8.75 13.95 11.00
CA LEU A 517 -10.10 13.70 11.54
C LEU A 517 -10.12 12.55 12.56
N CYS A 518 -9.32 11.51 12.36
CA CYS A 518 -9.28 10.33 13.22
C CYS A 518 -8.68 10.61 14.60
N ILE A 519 -7.59 11.38 14.69
CA ILE A 519 -6.89 11.66 15.96
C ILE A 519 -7.83 12.23 17.05
N PRO A 520 -8.54 13.35 16.83
CA PRO A 520 -9.44 13.90 17.84
C PRO A 520 -10.63 12.98 18.12
N SER A 521 -11.13 12.25 17.12
CA SER A 521 -12.20 11.26 17.33
C SER A 521 -11.75 10.14 18.27
N LEU A 522 -10.53 9.63 18.10
CA LEU A 522 -9.96 8.58 18.93
C LEU A 522 -9.75 9.06 20.37
N ILE A 523 -9.19 10.26 20.55
CA ILE A 523 -8.96 10.85 21.88
C ILE A 523 -10.29 11.06 22.62
N LEU A 524 -11.30 11.61 21.95
CA LEU A 524 -12.62 11.84 22.57
C LEU A 524 -13.34 10.54 22.90
N TRP A 525 -13.21 9.52 22.04
CA TRP A 525 -13.74 8.18 22.32
C TRP A 525 -13.10 7.56 23.56
N ILE A 526 -11.77 7.66 23.70
CA ILE A 526 -11.05 7.20 24.89
C ILE A 526 -11.58 7.91 26.14
N ILE A 527 -11.67 9.25 26.12
CA ILE A 527 -12.18 10.02 27.27
C ILE A 527 -13.59 9.58 27.68
N TYR A 528 -14.49 9.35 26.70
CA TYR A 528 -15.85 8.91 26.97
C TYR A 528 -15.93 7.48 27.51
N MET A 529 -15.07 6.58 27.03
CA MET A 529 -15.04 5.18 27.48
C MET A 529 -14.67 5.06 28.97
N PHE A 530 -13.86 5.98 29.50
CA PHE A 530 -13.50 6.02 30.92
C PHE A 530 -14.56 6.66 31.83
N ASP A 531 -15.66 7.24 31.29
CA ASP A 531 -16.73 7.81 32.11
C ASP A 531 -17.76 6.74 32.52
N THR A 532 -17.73 6.38 33.80
CA THR A 532 -18.55 5.30 34.38
C THR A 532 -19.74 5.81 35.20
N THR A 533 -20.04 7.11 35.15
CA THR A 533 -21.06 7.76 35.99
C THR A 533 -22.42 7.91 35.30
N VAL A 534 -23.49 7.96 36.09
CA VAL A 534 -24.88 8.09 35.63
C VAL A 534 -25.13 9.52 35.15
N HIS A 535 -25.57 9.69 33.90
CA HIS A 535 -25.78 11.02 33.31
C HIS A 535 -27.22 11.33 32.91
N ASN A 536 -28.01 10.30 32.56
CA ASN A 536 -29.31 10.47 31.94
C ASN A 536 -30.36 9.53 32.56
N ARG A 537 -31.63 9.93 32.55
CA ARG A 537 -32.78 9.07 32.95
C ARG A 537 -32.78 7.69 32.31
N LYS A 538 -32.45 7.58 31.02
CA LYS A 538 -32.43 6.30 30.29
C LYS A 538 -31.51 5.27 30.94
N GLU A 539 -30.36 5.71 31.46
CA GLU A 539 -29.40 4.82 32.12
C GLU A 539 -29.93 4.28 33.45
N ILE A 540 -30.82 5.04 34.12
CA ILE A 540 -31.51 4.61 35.34
C ILE A 540 -32.62 3.64 34.98
N GLU A 541 -33.47 3.97 34.01
CA GLU A 541 -34.62 3.14 33.59
C GLU A 541 -34.18 1.78 33.00
N GLU A 542 -33.01 1.70 32.37
CA GLU A 542 -32.44 0.44 31.88
C GLU A 542 -31.85 -0.43 33.00
N ALA A 543 -31.42 0.17 34.11
CA ALA A 543 -30.71 -0.51 35.17
C ALA A 543 -31.55 -0.79 36.44
N THR A 544 -32.64 -0.04 36.66
CA THR A 544 -33.51 -0.16 37.84
C THR A 544 -34.99 -0.12 37.45
N THR A 545 -35.84 -0.75 38.25
CA THR A 545 -37.31 -0.71 38.12
C THR A 545 -37.95 0.38 38.97
N ILE A 546 -37.11 1.17 39.65
CA ILE A 546 -37.52 2.19 40.60
C ILE A 546 -38.15 3.37 39.86
N PRO A 547 -39.33 3.86 40.28
CA PRO A 547 -39.96 5.01 39.66
C PRO A 547 -39.11 6.28 39.79
N LEU A 548 -38.88 6.98 38.68
CA LEU A 548 -38.23 8.29 38.64
C LEU A 548 -39.28 9.41 38.75
N LEU A 549 -39.21 10.19 39.82
CA LEU A 549 -40.12 11.29 40.11
C LEU A 549 -39.88 12.51 39.21
N GLY A 550 -38.63 12.77 38.82
CA GLY A 550 -38.28 13.85 37.91
C GLY A 550 -36.77 14.10 37.78
N GLU A 551 -36.42 14.98 36.85
CA GLU A 551 -35.06 15.44 36.59
C GLU A 551 -34.96 16.94 36.88
N VAL A 552 -33.95 17.35 37.66
CA VAL A 552 -33.70 18.76 37.98
C VAL A 552 -32.55 19.29 37.11
N PRO A 553 -32.78 20.33 36.28
CA PRO A 553 -31.73 20.93 35.45
C PRO A 553 -30.57 21.53 36.26
N HIS A 554 -29.37 21.49 35.68
CA HIS A 554 -28.19 22.19 36.20
C HIS A 554 -28.39 23.71 36.18
N ILE A 555 -28.20 24.36 37.32
CA ILE A 555 -28.30 25.81 37.48
C ILE A 555 -26.92 26.43 37.28
N LYS A 556 -26.77 27.29 36.27
CA LYS A 556 -25.52 28.02 36.01
C LYS A 556 -25.45 29.31 36.85
N ASN A 557 -24.32 29.52 37.52
CA ASN A 557 -23.99 30.75 38.26
C ASN A 557 -25.01 31.10 39.35
N THR A 558 -25.10 30.27 40.37
CA THR A 558 -25.91 30.61 41.53
C THR A 558 -25.28 30.07 42.80
N ASP A 559 -25.24 30.89 43.84
CA ASP A 559 -24.83 30.47 45.17
C ASP A 559 -25.73 29.32 45.64
N SER A 560 -25.19 28.40 46.44
CA SER A 560 -25.88 27.19 46.90
C SER A 560 -27.15 27.44 47.74
N THR A 561 -27.55 28.69 47.93
CA THR A 561 -28.64 29.17 48.76
C THR A 561 -29.92 29.51 47.99
N THR A 562 -29.86 29.67 46.66
CA THR A 562 -30.99 30.17 45.88
C THR A 562 -32.19 29.24 45.91
N LEU A 563 -33.32 29.85 46.23
CA LEU A 563 -34.62 29.20 46.32
C LEU A 563 -35.36 29.32 44.99
N ILE A 564 -36.18 28.32 44.64
CA ILE A 564 -37.03 28.39 43.45
C ILE A 564 -38.02 29.56 43.48
N SER A 565 -38.31 30.11 44.67
CA SER A 565 -39.14 31.31 44.84
C SER A 565 -38.48 32.59 44.33
N GLU A 566 -37.16 32.60 44.18
CA GLU A 566 -36.38 33.74 43.68
C GLU A 566 -36.19 33.67 42.15
N LEU A 567 -36.51 32.53 41.54
CA LEU A 567 -36.40 32.31 40.11
C LEU A 567 -37.66 32.77 39.36
N PRO A 568 -37.54 33.17 38.08
CA PRO A 568 -38.67 33.42 37.21
C PRO A 568 -39.64 32.22 37.16
N SER A 569 -40.94 32.47 37.09
CA SER A 569 -41.96 31.41 37.11
C SER A 569 -41.92 30.48 35.88
N ASP A 570 -41.23 30.88 34.82
CA ASP A 570 -40.96 30.16 33.58
C ASP A 570 -39.58 29.46 33.56
N ASP A 571 -38.82 29.53 34.66
CA ASP A 571 -37.52 28.88 34.76
C ASP A 571 -37.65 27.34 34.69
N PRO A 572 -36.81 26.65 33.89
CA PRO A 572 -36.84 25.19 33.76
C PRO A 572 -36.76 24.42 35.08
N VAL A 573 -36.08 24.98 36.10
CA VAL A 573 -35.98 24.37 37.43
C VAL A 573 -37.33 24.42 38.14
N VAL A 574 -38.03 25.55 38.08
CA VAL A 574 -39.37 25.71 38.67
C VAL A 574 -40.34 24.73 38.02
N GLU A 575 -40.28 24.58 36.69
CA GLU A 575 -41.11 23.61 35.97
C GLU A 575 -40.78 22.15 36.33
N ALA A 576 -39.51 21.81 36.49
CA ALA A 576 -39.11 20.49 36.99
C ALA A 576 -39.72 20.16 38.37
N PHE A 577 -39.72 21.12 39.30
CA PHE A 577 -40.38 20.95 40.60
C PHE A 577 -41.92 20.89 40.50
N ARG A 578 -42.56 21.59 39.55
CA ARG A 578 -43.99 21.44 39.28
C ARG A 578 -44.34 20.04 38.78
N ILE A 579 -43.53 19.49 37.86
CA ILE A 579 -43.69 18.13 37.35
C ILE A 579 -43.50 17.12 38.48
N MET A 580 -42.46 17.27 39.30
CA MET A 580 -42.27 16.39 40.46
C MET A 580 -43.45 16.46 41.43
N ARG A 581 -43.98 17.66 41.73
CA ARG A 581 -45.18 17.82 42.55
C ARG A 581 -46.40 17.11 41.94
N PHE A 582 -46.61 17.23 40.64
CA PHE A 582 -47.68 16.52 39.93
C PHE A 582 -47.50 15.00 40.08
N ASN A 583 -46.29 14.50 39.86
CA ASN A 583 -45.96 13.07 39.97
C ASN A 583 -46.12 12.52 41.39
N LEU A 584 -45.82 13.32 42.42
CA LEU A 584 -46.07 12.94 43.82
C LEU A 584 -47.55 12.58 44.06
N GLY A 585 -48.48 13.24 43.35
CA GLY A 585 -49.91 12.95 43.45
C GLY A 585 -50.32 11.57 42.92
N PHE A 586 -49.48 10.92 42.10
CA PHE A 586 -49.72 9.58 41.54
C PHE A 586 -49.02 8.47 42.33
N ILE A 587 -48.23 8.82 43.36
CA ILE A 587 -47.67 7.83 44.27
C ILE A 587 -48.82 7.25 45.11
N ARG A 588 -48.88 5.92 45.22
CA ARG A 588 -49.92 5.20 45.97
C ARG A 588 -50.07 5.80 47.39
N GLN A 589 -51.33 6.00 47.80
CA GLN A 589 -51.75 6.43 49.15
C GLN A 589 -51.51 7.90 49.55
N HIS A 590 -51.59 8.87 48.63
CA HIS A 590 -51.53 10.32 48.96
C HIS A 590 -50.51 10.64 50.08
N PRO A 591 -49.21 10.33 49.86
CA PRO A 591 -48.22 10.39 50.92
C PRO A 591 -48.12 11.80 51.51
N LYS A 592 -48.17 11.91 52.84
CA LYS A 592 -48.02 13.18 53.56
C LYS A 592 -46.59 13.37 54.06
N VAL A 593 -45.92 12.28 54.44
CA VAL A 593 -44.61 12.32 55.09
C VAL A 593 -43.53 11.77 54.17
N PHE A 594 -42.50 12.58 53.93
CA PHE A 594 -41.39 12.26 53.04
C PHE A 594 -40.06 12.32 53.78
N VAL A 595 -39.11 11.46 53.41
CA VAL A 595 -37.69 11.61 53.76
C VAL A 595 -36.87 11.82 52.50
N CYS A 596 -36.00 12.83 52.49
CA CYS A 596 -35.03 13.07 51.43
C CYS A 596 -33.67 12.49 51.84
N THR A 597 -33.12 11.58 51.02
CA THR A 597 -31.79 10.99 51.23
C THR A 597 -31.03 10.84 49.90
N SER A 598 -29.77 10.40 49.97
CA SER A 598 -28.86 10.21 48.82
C SER A 598 -27.79 9.17 49.13
N THR A 599 -27.01 8.73 48.15
CA THR A 599 -25.90 7.78 48.39
C THR A 599 -24.76 8.40 49.17
N THR A 600 -24.34 9.60 48.77
CA THR A 600 -23.14 10.29 49.24
C THR A 600 -23.44 11.76 49.55
N PRO A 601 -22.64 12.42 50.42
CA PRO A 601 -22.76 13.86 50.63
C PRO A 601 -22.62 14.65 49.32
N GLY A 602 -23.35 15.76 49.18
CA GLY A 602 -23.20 16.67 48.03
C GLY A 602 -24.03 16.35 46.79
N GLN A 603 -25.00 15.42 46.88
CA GLN A 603 -25.89 15.09 45.76
C GLN A 603 -27.11 16.03 45.61
N GLY A 604 -27.34 16.93 46.58
CA GLY A 604 -28.40 17.94 46.53
C GLY A 604 -29.69 17.60 47.27
N LYS A 605 -29.68 16.62 48.18
CA LYS A 605 -30.82 16.26 49.06
C LYS A 605 -31.50 17.47 49.72
N SER A 606 -30.71 18.36 50.33
CA SER A 606 -31.15 19.56 51.04
C SER A 606 -31.70 20.64 50.10
N PHE A 607 -31.19 20.69 48.86
CA PHE A 607 -31.72 21.56 47.81
C PHE A 607 -33.09 21.06 47.34
N VAL A 608 -33.21 19.75 47.10
CA VAL A 608 -34.47 19.12 46.69
C VAL A 608 -35.53 19.23 47.78
N SER A 609 -35.19 18.99 49.05
CA SER A 609 -36.14 19.07 50.17
C SER A 609 -36.73 20.47 50.35
N ARG A 610 -35.88 21.52 50.36
CA ARG A 610 -36.31 22.93 50.45
C ARG A 610 -37.24 23.32 49.31
N ASN A 611 -36.82 23.05 48.07
CA ASN A 611 -37.57 23.47 46.90
C ASN A 611 -38.84 22.63 46.68
N MET A 612 -38.85 21.36 47.12
CA MET A 612 -40.07 20.57 47.19
C MET A 612 -41.08 21.18 48.18
N GLY A 613 -40.62 21.62 49.35
CA GLY A 613 -41.50 22.29 50.30
C GLY A 613 -42.08 23.60 49.76
N ILE A 614 -41.25 24.40 49.08
CA ILE A 614 -41.70 25.65 48.44
C ILE A 614 -42.74 25.39 47.36
N ILE A 615 -42.53 24.43 46.45
CA ILE A 615 -43.48 24.18 45.36
C ILE A 615 -44.83 23.62 45.86
N LEU A 616 -44.81 22.93 47.00
CA LEU A 616 -46.01 22.46 47.70
C LEU A 616 -46.73 23.63 48.40
N ALA A 617 -46.00 24.52 49.09
CA ALA A 617 -46.57 25.73 49.69
C ALA A 617 -47.17 26.69 48.66
N MET A 618 -46.54 26.82 47.49
CA MET A 618 -47.11 27.55 46.34
C MET A 618 -48.45 26.96 45.86
N ALA A 619 -48.72 25.68 46.14
CA ALA A 619 -50.03 25.04 45.92
C ALA A 619 -51.03 25.31 47.06
N LYS A 620 -50.73 26.25 47.96
CA LYS A 620 -51.50 26.60 49.16
C LYS A 620 -51.63 25.44 50.17
N LYS A 621 -50.60 24.60 50.26
CA LYS A 621 -50.50 23.51 51.24
C LYS A 621 -49.70 23.98 52.44
N LYS A 622 -50.07 23.52 53.64
CA LYS A 622 -49.27 23.73 54.84
C LYS A 622 -48.13 22.73 54.88
N VAL A 623 -46.89 23.20 54.83
CA VAL A 623 -45.70 22.34 54.76
C VAL A 623 -44.77 22.63 55.92
N ILE A 624 -44.23 21.57 56.54
CA ILE A 624 -43.13 21.68 57.48
C ILE A 624 -41.91 20.90 56.96
N ILE A 625 -40.74 21.52 57.05
CA ILE A 625 -39.45 20.88 56.79
C ILE A 625 -38.74 20.65 58.11
N ILE A 626 -38.25 19.44 58.34
CA ILE A 626 -37.54 19.04 59.55
C ILE A 626 -36.11 18.66 59.16
N ASP A 627 -35.12 19.29 59.78
CA ASP A 627 -33.72 18.91 59.60
C ASP A 627 -33.38 17.70 60.48
N ALA A 628 -33.48 16.51 59.90
CA ALA A 628 -33.11 15.24 60.54
C ALA A 628 -31.62 14.90 60.36
N ASP A 629 -30.83 15.73 59.68
CA ASP A 629 -29.37 15.64 59.68
C ASP A 629 -28.81 16.28 60.97
N ILE A 630 -29.16 15.68 62.11
CA ILE A 630 -28.76 16.13 63.46
C ILE A 630 -27.26 16.01 63.73
N ARG A 631 -26.48 15.47 62.77
CA ARG A 631 -25.03 15.37 62.81
C ARG A 631 -24.36 16.61 62.21
N LYS A 632 -24.69 16.92 60.95
CA LYS A 632 -24.05 18.05 60.22
C LYS A 632 -24.86 19.32 60.25
N ARG A 633 -26.17 19.24 60.52
CA ARG A 633 -27.09 20.38 60.61
C ARG A 633 -27.05 21.23 59.34
N ASN A 634 -27.00 20.59 58.18
CA ASN A 634 -26.72 21.29 56.90
C ASN A 634 -27.79 22.33 56.56
N LEU A 635 -29.06 22.07 56.90
CA LEU A 635 -30.12 23.06 56.72
C LEU A 635 -30.07 24.09 57.86
N SER A 636 -29.98 23.62 59.09
CA SER A 636 -30.07 24.45 60.30
C SER A 636 -28.90 25.41 60.50
N SER A 637 -27.73 25.12 59.93
CA SER A 637 -26.55 25.99 59.97
C SER A 637 -26.81 27.38 59.36
N HIS A 638 -27.79 27.49 58.47
CA HIS A 638 -28.18 28.76 57.84
C HIS A 638 -29.13 29.60 58.71
N PHE A 639 -29.73 29.01 59.75
CA PHE A 639 -30.78 29.65 60.55
C PHE A 639 -30.37 29.97 62.00
N GLY A 640 -29.23 29.45 62.50
CA GLY A 640 -28.66 29.89 63.79
C GLY A 640 -29.43 29.48 65.06
N HIS A 641 -30.43 28.59 64.98
CA HIS A 641 -31.25 28.16 66.13
C HIS A 641 -30.68 26.91 66.83
N ASN A 642 -30.69 26.92 68.17
CA ASN A 642 -30.15 25.85 69.04
C ASN A 642 -31.21 24.89 69.62
N SER A 643 -32.48 25.31 69.62
CA SER A 643 -33.65 24.48 69.93
C SER A 643 -34.24 23.91 68.63
N GLY A 644 -34.70 22.66 68.66
CA GLY A 644 -35.17 21.96 67.46
C GLY A 644 -35.46 20.48 67.72
N LEU A 645 -35.31 19.65 66.69
CA LEU A 645 -35.59 18.21 66.72
C LEU A 645 -34.88 17.50 67.88
N THR A 646 -33.59 17.76 68.09
CA THR A 646 -32.82 17.08 69.15
C THR A 646 -33.29 17.46 70.55
N THR A 647 -33.67 18.72 70.76
CA THR A 647 -34.25 19.20 72.02
C THR A 647 -35.61 18.55 72.28
N TYR A 648 -36.46 18.47 71.25
CA TYR A 648 -37.77 17.84 71.36
C TYR A 648 -37.69 16.36 71.70
N LEU A 649 -36.75 15.64 71.08
CA LEU A 649 -36.57 14.20 71.30
C LEU A 649 -35.89 13.89 72.65
N ALA A 650 -35.10 14.82 73.20
CA ALA A 650 -34.37 14.60 74.44
C ALA A 650 -35.14 15.05 75.71
N ASP A 651 -36.03 16.05 75.61
CA ASP A 651 -36.76 16.60 76.75
C ASP A 651 -38.26 16.34 76.65
N GLU A 652 -38.81 15.61 77.63
CA GLU A 652 -40.21 15.23 77.65
C GLU A 652 -41.19 16.40 77.83
N TYR A 653 -40.74 17.49 78.45
CA TYR A 653 -41.56 18.65 78.78
C TYR A 653 -41.51 19.77 77.73
N SER A 654 -40.73 19.57 76.68
CA SER A 654 -40.61 20.53 75.58
C SER A 654 -41.92 20.64 74.79
N LYS A 655 -42.37 21.87 74.51
CA LYS A 655 -43.55 22.11 73.67
C LYS A 655 -43.17 22.12 72.20
N LEU A 656 -43.97 21.46 71.37
CA LEU A 656 -43.72 21.34 69.94
C LEU A 656 -43.68 22.71 69.25
N GLU A 657 -44.58 23.61 69.62
CA GLU A 657 -44.71 24.94 68.98
C GLU A 657 -43.48 25.82 69.20
N GLU A 658 -42.74 25.61 70.30
CA GLU A 658 -41.52 26.35 70.62
C GLU A 658 -40.30 25.87 69.81
N MET A 659 -40.42 24.72 69.14
CA MET A 659 -39.36 24.09 68.33
C MET A 659 -39.53 24.35 66.83
N ILE A 660 -40.62 25.00 66.43
CA ILE A 660 -40.96 25.29 65.02
C ILE A 660 -40.79 26.78 64.76
N ILE A 661 -40.11 27.09 63.66
CA ILE A 661 -39.96 28.45 63.14
C ILE A 661 -41.00 28.64 62.03
N PRO A 662 -42.06 29.45 62.27
CA PRO A 662 -43.08 29.70 61.26
C PRO A 662 -42.49 30.47 60.08
N ASP A 663 -42.88 30.11 58.86
CA ASP A 663 -42.34 30.65 57.59
C ASP A 663 -40.79 30.62 57.51
N GLY A 664 -40.15 29.70 58.24
CA GLY A 664 -38.70 29.67 58.41
C GLY A 664 -37.91 29.45 57.12
N ILE A 665 -38.44 28.68 56.15
CA ILE A 665 -37.78 28.50 54.84
C ILE A 665 -38.29 29.49 53.80
N ALA A 666 -39.62 29.62 53.72
CA ALA A 666 -40.33 30.49 52.79
C ALA A 666 -41.77 30.66 53.28
N LYS A 667 -42.50 31.60 52.68
CA LYS A 667 -43.92 31.81 53.00
C LYS A 667 -44.75 30.52 52.77
N GLY A 668 -45.40 30.03 53.82
CA GLY A 668 -46.17 28.78 53.86
C GLY A 668 -45.34 27.52 54.11
N VAL A 669 -44.04 27.65 54.44
CA VAL A 669 -43.13 26.55 54.75
C VAL A 669 -42.48 26.77 56.12
N ASP A 670 -43.02 26.09 57.12
CA ASP A 670 -42.49 26.11 58.48
C ASP A 670 -41.24 25.23 58.58
N PHE A 671 -40.36 25.56 59.53
CA PHE A 671 -39.07 24.88 59.66
C PHE A 671 -38.84 24.41 61.10
N MET A 672 -38.53 23.14 61.28
CA MET A 672 -38.00 22.60 62.54
C MET A 672 -36.50 22.37 62.38
N PRO A 673 -35.63 23.20 63.00
CA PRO A 673 -34.20 22.98 62.99
C PRO A 673 -33.82 21.65 63.64
N ALA A 674 -32.62 21.17 63.37
CA ALA A 674 -32.06 19.99 64.00
C ALA A 674 -31.85 20.18 65.51
N GLY A 675 -31.54 21.41 65.96
CA GLY A 675 -31.13 21.69 67.34
C GLY A 675 -29.64 21.41 67.59
N SER A 676 -29.23 21.34 68.85
CA SER A 676 -27.83 21.07 69.23
C SER A 676 -27.41 19.65 68.87
N VAL A 677 -26.15 19.45 68.47
CA VAL A 677 -25.64 18.13 68.05
C VAL A 677 -25.63 17.19 69.27
N PRO A 678 -26.38 16.06 69.25
CA PRO A 678 -26.47 15.18 70.39
C PRO A 678 -25.27 14.21 70.44
N PRO A 679 -24.92 13.69 71.64
CA PRO A 679 -23.86 12.69 71.76
C PRO A 679 -24.20 11.37 71.05
N ASN A 680 -25.49 11.00 71.02
CA ASN A 680 -26.00 9.73 70.48
C ASN A 680 -27.13 9.99 69.44
N PRO A 681 -26.81 10.38 68.19
CA PRO A 681 -27.80 10.77 67.19
C PRO A 681 -28.77 9.65 66.78
N SER A 682 -28.28 8.43 66.55
CA SER A 682 -29.11 7.35 66.01
C SER A 682 -30.10 6.84 67.05
N GLU A 683 -29.68 6.71 68.31
CA GLU A 683 -30.53 6.32 69.44
C GLU A 683 -31.65 7.34 69.67
N LEU A 684 -31.33 8.63 69.55
CA LEU A 684 -32.31 9.70 69.71
C LEU A 684 -33.40 9.63 68.62
N LEU A 685 -33.02 9.31 67.38
CA LEU A 685 -33.97 9.12 66.27
C LEU A 685 -34.76 7.80 66.35
N MET A 686 -34.32 6.82 67.15
CA MET A 686 -35.08 5.60 67.41
C MET A 686 -36.10 5.75 68.56
N SER A 687 -36.15 6.91 69.21
CA SER A 687 -37.08 7.15 70.32
C SER A 687 -38.54 7.16 69.86
N GLU A 688 -39.45 6.69 70.73
CA GLU A 688 -40.91 6.73 70.50
C GLU A 688 -41.42 8.16 70.32
N ARG A 689 -40.71 9.16 70.87
CA ARG A 689 -41.02 10.58 70.69
C ARG A 689 -40.98 11.04 69.24
N LEU A 690 -40.15 10.42 68.39
CA LEU A 690 -40.14 10.74 66.96
C LEU A 690 -41.44 10.28 66.28
N GLU A 691 -42.02 9.16 66.74
CA GLU A 691 -43.31 8.67 66.26
C GLU A 691 -44.42 9.64 66.68
N THR A 692 -44.44 10.03 67.96
CA THR A 692 -45.38 11.02 68.49
C THR A 692 -45.28 12.37 67.75
N LEU A 693 -44.06 12.82 67.43
CA LEU A 693 -43.84 14.03 66.63
C LEU A 693 -44.50 13.94 65.26
N VAL A 694 -44.27 12.82 64.55
CA VAL A 694 -44.83 12.61 63.21
C VAL A 694 -46.36 12.57 63.28
N GLU A 695 -46.95 11.93 64.29
CA GLU A 695 -48.40 11.88 64.49
C GLU A 695 -49.00 13.27 64.72
N GLN A 696 -48.43 14.05 65.64
CA GLN A 696 -48.87 15.43 65.92
C GLN A 696 -48.77 16.33 64.68
N LEU A 697 -47.67 16.22 63.93
CA LEU A 697 -47.48 17.02 62.71
C LEU A 697 -48.43 16.59 61.59
N ARG A 698 -48.81 15.31 61.50
CA ARG A 698 -49.77 14.82 60.48
C ARG A 698 -51.16 15.44 60.61
N GLU A 699 -51.53 15.88 61.82
CA GLU A 699 -52.78 16.59 62.09
C GLU A 699 -52.72 18.07 61.68
N GLN A 700 -51.55 18.70 61.83
CA GLN A 700 -51.37 20.15 61.62
C GLN A 700 -50.95 20.53 60.19
N TYR A 701 -50.24 19.64 59.50
CA TYR A 701 -49.64 19.91 58.19
C TYR A 701 -50.17 18.98 57.09
N ASP A 702 -50.26 19.51 55.87
CA ASP A 702 -50.58 18.72 54.69
C ASP A 702 -49.39 17.85 54.27
N TYR A 703 -48.17 18.38 54.41
CA TYR A 703 -46.93 17.71 54.03
C TYR A 703 -45.82 17.93 55.05
N ILE A 704 -45.07 16.87 55.33
CA ILE A 704 -43.94 16.84 56.26
C ILE A 704 -42.73 16.30 55.49
N ILE A 705 -41.63 17.06 55.45
CA ILE A 705 -40.41 16.67 54.72
C ILE A 705 -39.23 16.63 55.68
N PHE A 706 -38.65 15.44 55.86
CA PHE A 706 -37.40 15.25 56.58
C PHE A 706 -36.21 15.38 55.63
N ASP A 707 -35.31 16.34 55.86
CA ASP A 707 -33.98 16.34 55.25
C ASP A 707 -33.04 15.47 56.09
N SER A 708 -32.55 14.35 55.56
CA SER A 708 -31.81 13.35 56.32
C SER A 708 -30.37 13.17 55.82
N THR A 709 -29.59 12.36 56.51
CA THR A 709 -28.22 12.03 56.13
C THR A 709 -28.17 11.13 54.88
N PRO A 710 -27.02 11.01 54.20
CA PRO A 710 -26.85 10.04 53.12
C PRO A 710 -26.99 8.60 53.64
N MET A 711 -27.83 7.81 52.99
CA MET A 711 -28.28 6.48 53.43
C MET A 711 -27.14 5.49 53.71
N PHE A 712 -26.04 5.58 52.97
CA PHE A 712 -24.89 4.67 53.13
C PHE A 712 -23.83 5.20 54.10
N SER A 713 -23.91 6.45 54.50
CA SER A 713 -22.95 7.02 55.46
C SER A 713 -23.31 6.66 56.90
N VAL A 714 -24.61 6.61 57.23
CA VAL A 714 -25.12 6.42 58.60
C VAL A 714 -26.55 5.86 58.57
N ALA A 715 -26.96 5.18 59.64
CA ALA A 715 -28.27 4.52 59.73
C ALA A 715 -29.46 5.49 59.86
N ASP A 716 -29.22 6.76 60.16
CA ASP A 716 -30.25 7.75 60.52
C ASP A 716 -31.38 7.87 59.47
N ALA A 717 -31.04 7.90 58.18
CA ALA A 717 -32.04 7.97 57.11
C ALA A 717 -32.94 6.72 57.04
N ASN A 718 -32.37 5.53 57.33
CA ASN A 718 -33.13 4.28 57.37
C ASN A 718 -34.05 4.22 58.59
N ILE A 719 -33.65 4.84 59.72
CA ILE A 719 -34.47 4.93 60.94
C ILE A 719 -35.68 5.82 60.68
N VAL A 720 -35.45 7.04 60.17
CA VAL A 720 -36.52 7.99 59.82
C VAL A 720 -37.44 7.41 58.75
N SER A 721 -36.91 6.67 57.77
CA SER A 721 -37.70 6.04 56.71
C SER A 721 -38.79 5.07 57.22
N ARG A 722 -38.73 4.60 58.47
CA ARG A 722 -39.77 3.73 59.05
C ARG A 722 -41.08 4.49 59.31
N LEU A 723 -40.99 5.79 59.56
CA LEU A 723 -42.11 6.64 59.98
C LEU A 723 -42.72 7.46 58.83
N VAL A 724 -42.07 7.43 57.67
CA VAL A 724 -42.52 8.17 56.48
C VAL A 724 -43.36 7.31 55.53
N ASP A 725 -44.11 7.97 54.66
CA ASP A 725 -44.94 7.31 53.63
C ASP A 725 -44.14 7.04 52.35
N THR A 726 -43.12 7.86 52.05
CA THR A 726 -42.35 7.78 50.80
C THR A 726 -40.92 8.29 50.99
N THR A 727 -39.97 7.62 50.34
CA THR A 727 -38.55 7.98 50.37
C THR A 727 -38.15 8.64 49.05
N LEU A 728 -37.76 9.92 49.11
CA LEU A 728 -37.20 10.66 47.98
C LEU A 728 -35.67 10.44 47.93
N TYR A 729 -35.22 9.66 46.96
CA TYR A 729 -33.80 9.34 46.80
C TYR A 729 -33.17 10.21 45.71
N VAL A 730 -32.30 11.13 46.11
CA VAL A 730 -31.67 12.09 45.22
C VAL A 730 -30.33 11.55 44.71
N MET A 731 -30.22 11.46 43.39
CA MET A 731 -29.02 11.07 42.66
C MET A 731 -28.48 12.25 41.85
N ARG A 732 -27.18 12.57 41.95
CA ARG A 732 -26.58 13.64 41.12
C ARG A 732 -25.98 13.10 39.84
N ALA A 733 -26.33 13.71 38.70
CA ALA A 733 -25.78 13.38 37.39
C ALA A 733 -24.26 13.63 37.33
N GLY A 734 -23.50 12.70 36.75
CA GLY A 734 -22.03 12.75 36.64
C GLY A 734 -21.27 12.45 37.93
N VAL A 735 -21.94 12.07 39.02
CA VAL A 735 -21.31 11.73 40.30
C VAL A 735 -21.52 10.28 40.68
N GLN A 736 -22.76 9.77 40.56
CA GLN A 736 -23.07 8.41 40.98
C GLN A 736 -22.52 7.39 39.97
N PRO A 737 -21.70 6.39 40.37
CA PRO A 737 -21.25 5.34 39.46
C PRO A 737 -22.41 4.46 39.00
N ARG A 738 -22.47 4.13 37.69
CA ARG A 738 -23.49 3.24 37.11
C ARG A 738 -23.49 1.85 37.75
N ALA A 739 -22.32 1.36 38.15
CA ALA A 739 -22.15 0.06 38.81
C ALA A 739 -22.94 -0.06 40.13
N PHE A 740 -23.39 1.05 40.72
CA PHE A 740 -24.15 1.08 41.96
C PHE A 740 -25.67 0.88 41.76
N LEU A 741 -26.19 1.09 40.55
CA LEU A 741 -27.63 0.98 40.26
C LEU A 741 -28.23 -0.40 40.62
N PRO A 742 -27.55 -1.54 40.38
CA PRO A 742 -28.05 -2.85 40.80
C PRO A 742 -28.17 -3.01 42.33
N GLU A 743 -27.31 -2.35 43.11
CA GLU A 743 -27.39 -2.38 44.57
C GLU A 743 -28.59 -1.55 45.06
N LEU A 744 -28.85 -0.41 44.42
CA LEU A 744 -30.02 0.42 44.70
C LEU A 744 -31.33 -0.33 44.39
N GLU A 745 -31.38 -1.08 43.29
CA GLU A 745 -32.50 -1.95 42.94
C GLU A 745 -32.76 -3.02 44.01
N ARG A 746 -31.70 -3.65 44.54
CA ARG A 746 -31.85 -4.62 45.64
C ARG A 746 -32.45 -3.99 46.90
N ILE A 747 -32.07 -2.75 47.22
CA ILE A 747 -32.63 -2.03 48.36
C ILE A 747 -34.12 -1.76 48.16
N TYR A 748 -34.51 -1.32 46.96
CA TYR A 748 -35.90 -1.13 46.59
C TYR A 748 -36.72 -2.42 46.72
N GLN A 749 -36.24 -3.52 46.14
CA GLN A 749 -36.93 -4.83 46.18
C GLN A 749 -37.03 -5.41 47.59
N SER A 750 -36.04 -5.15 48.44
CA SER A 750 -36.06 -5.63 49.84
C SER A 750 -37.08 -4.91 50.73
N GLY A 751 -37.67 -3.80 50.26
CA GLY A 751 -38.62 -3.00 51.05
C GLY A 751 -38.00 -2.30 52.26
N ARG A 752 -36.67 -2.25 52.36
CA ARG A 752 -35.94 -1.57 53.45
C ARG A 752 -36.29 -0.08 53.57
N MET A 753 -36.67 0.54 52.45
CA MET A 753 -37.15 1.92 52.38
C MET A 753 -38.59 1.92 51.86
N LYS A 754 -39.48 2.61 52.58
CA LYS A 754 -40.89 2.71 52.19
C LYS A 754 -41.04 3.54 50.91
N ASN A 755 -41.65 2.94 49.89
CA ASN A 755 -42.00 3.57 48.61
C ASN A 755 -40.87 4.47 48.05
N LEU A 756 -39.70 3.89 47.80
CA LEU A 756 -38.54 4.64 47.30
C LEU A 756 -38.77 5.10 45.86
N VAL A 757 -38.57 6.41 45.62
CA VAL A 757 -38.63 7.05 44.31
C VAL A 757 -37.33 7.82 44.04
N LEU A 758 -36.89 7.86 42.78
CA LEU A 758 -35.65 8.52 42.39
C LEU A 758 -35.88 9.96 41.92
N ILE A 759 -34.92 10.83 42.22
CA ILE A 759 -34.83 12.19 41.66
C ILE A 759 -33.43 12.35 41.09
N LEU A 760 -33.32 12.61 39.78
CA LEU A 760 -32.02 12.87 39.15
C LEU A 760 -31.75 14.37 39.16
N ASN A 761 -30.80 14.80 39.98
CA ASN A 761 -30.42 16.19 40.18
C ASN A 761 -29.20 16.58 39.34
N ASP A 762 -29.08 17.88 39.06
CA ASP A 762 -27.95 18.50 38.36
C ASP A 762 -27.77 18.06 36.89
N VAL A 763 -28.88 17.80 36.19
CA VAL A 763 -28.86 17.29 34.81
C VAL A 763 -28.46 18.38 33.83
N ASN A 764 -27.39 18.15 33.07
CA ASN A 764 -26.93 19.08 32.06
C ASN A 764 -27.56 18.79 30.69
N PHE A 765 -28.77 19.29 30.48
CA PHE A 765 -29.51 19.16 29.21
C PHE A 765 -28.80 19.80 27.99
N LYS A 766 -27.77 20.66 28.19
CA LYS A 766 -26.98 21.24 27.09
C LYS A 766 -25.87 20.32 26.56
N LYS A 767 -25.35 19.40 27.38
CA LYS A 767 -24.40 18.36 26.95
C LYS A 767 -25.10 17.19 26.24
N GLY A 768 -26.38 16.97 26.55
CA GLY A 768 -27.24 15.99 25.89
C GLY A 768 -27.90 16.50 24.60
N ARG A 769 -27.14 17.04 23.63
CA ARG A 769 -27.64 17.25 22.24
C ARG A 769 -27.86 15.91 21.50
N TYR A 770 -28.30 14.87 22.21
CA TYR A 770 -29.01 13.77 21.62
C TYR A 770 -30.38 14.29 21.21
N ASN A 771 -30.46 14.65 19.94
CA ASN A 771 -31.71 14.80 19.20
C ASN A 771 -32.36 13.41 19.04
N THR A 772 -32.73 12.78 20.15
CA THR A 772 -33.71 11.71 20.16
C THR A 772 -35.04 12.43 20.28
N GLY A 773 -35.62 12.74 19.13
CA GLY A 773 -36.99 13.25 19.05
C GLY A 773 -37.93 12.22 19.64
N TYR A 774 -38.17 12.32 20.94
CA TYR A 774 -39.31 11.76 21.64
C TYR A 774 -39.67 12.78 22.70
N GLY A 775 -40.90 13.26 22.58
CA GLY A 775 -41.43 14.32 23.41
C GLY A 775 -41.48 13.90 24.87
N TYR A 776 -41.68 14.92 25.70
CA TYR A 776 -42.23 14.82 27.03
C TYR A 776 -43.13 13.59 27.16
N GLY A 777 -42.65 12.59 27.89
CA GLY A 777 -43.37 11.37 28.22
C GLY A 777 -44.45 11.65 29.27
N TYR A 778 -45.40 12.52 28.92
CA TYR A 778 -46.72 12.59 29.53
C TYR A 778 -47.70 12.77 28.37
N GLY A 779 -48.40 11.69 28.05
CA GLY A 779 -49.40 11.71 26.98
C GLY A 779 -50.52 12.67 27.35
N TYR A 780 -50.50 13.87 26.78
CA TYR A 780 -51.66 14.62 26.29
C TYR A 780 -51.14 15.61 25.25
N GLY A 781 -51.50 15.37 23.98
CA GLY A 781 -51.11 16.22 22.88
C GLY A 781 -51.84 17.55 22.90
N TYR A 782 -51.10 18.64 22.76
CA TYR A 782 -51.47 19.78 21.92
C TYR A 782 -50.20 20.47 21.47
N GLY A 783 -49.95 20.43 20.17
CA GLY A 783 -48.87 21.20 19.54
C GLY A 783 -49.25 22.68 19.46
N ALA A 784 -48.34 23.55 19.86
CA ALA A 784 -48.28 24.92 19.40
C ALA A 784 -46.82 25.38 19.45
N SER A 785 -46.17 25.32 18.29
CA SER A 785 -44.89 25.92 18.01
C SER A 785 -44.96 27.44 18.20
N TYR A 786 -44.34 27.94 19.27
CA TYR A 786 -43.89 29.33 19.35
C TYR A 786 -42.37 29.33 19.45
N SER A 787 -41.74 29.47 18.29
CA SER A 787 -40.33 29.78 18.15
C SER A 787 -40.07 31.20 18.65
N TYR A 788 -39.48 31.32 19.85
CA TYR A 788 -38.80 32.55 20.26
C TYR A 788 -37.49 32.67 19.46
N GLU A 789 -37.53 33.44 18.37
CA GLU A 789 -36.32 34.02 17.77
C GLU A 789 -35.71 35.01 18.78
N ARG A 790 -34.82 34.53 19.64
CA ARG A 790 -33.92 35.40 20.39
C ARG A 790 -32.76 35.79 19.47
N SER A 791 -33.01 36.83 18.68
CA SER A 791 -31.97 37.60 17.98
C SER A 791 -30.93 38.06 19.00
N GLY A 792 -29.75 37.45 18.95
CA GLY A 792 -28.62 37.69 19.85
C GLY A 792 -27.32 37.79 19.06
N ASN A 793 -27.08 38.96 18.48
CA ASN A 793 -25.78 39.60 18.24
C ASN A 793 -24.50 38.72 18.14
N HIS A 794 -24.39 37.87 17.10
CA HIS A 794 -23.08 37.40 16.63
C HIS A 794 -22.82 37.59 15.13
N THR A 795 -23.76 38.16 14.38
CA THR A 795 -23.64 38.40 12.92
C THR A 795 -23.32 39.84 12.51
N ARG A 796 -22.93 40.73 13.45
CA ARG A 796 -22.50 42.11 13.14
C ARG A 796 -20.98 42.31 12.99
N ARG A 797 -20.14 41.30 13.21
CA ARG A 797 -18.69 41.38 12.96
C ARG A 797 -18.21 40.80 11.62
N ALA A 798 -19.03 39.98 10.95
CA ALA A 798 -18.67 39.38 9.66
C ALA A 798 -19.15 40.17 8.42
N LYS A 799 -20.13 41.09 8.58
CA LYS A 799 -20.65 41.92 7.47
C LYS A 799 -19.93 43.27 7.28
N ASN A 800 -19.08 43.70 8.21
CA ASN A 800 -18.30 44.95 8.10
C ASN A 800 -16.87 44.77 7.55
N LEU A 801 -16.44 43.54 7.27
CA LEU A 801 -15.15 43.25 6.62
C LEU A 801 -15.26 43.02 5.10
N LEU A 802 -16.47 42.71 4.60
CA LEU A 802 -16.72 42.43 3.17
C LEU A 802 -17.28 43.64 2.37
N SER A 803 -17.48 44.79 3.01
CA SER A 803 -17.88 46.04 2.34
C SER A 803 -16.72 47.01 2.04
N ARG A 804 -15.47 46.63 2.37
CA ARG A 804 -14.24 47.43 2.11
C ARG A 804 -13.38 46.95 0.94
N LEU A 805 -13.86 46.00 0.13
CA LEU A 805 -13.17 45.54 -1.08
C LEU A 805 -14.12 45.56 -2.29
N LYS A 806 -14.55 46.76 -2.69
CA LYS A 806 -14.94 47.05 -4.07
C LYS A 806 -13.91 48.03 -4.65
N PRO A 807 -13.11 47.63 -5.66
CA PRO A 807 -12.31 48.59 -6.40
C PRO A 807 -13.26 49.44 -7.27
N GLY A 808 -13.10 50.76 -7.17
CA GLY A 808 -13.67 51.69 -8.13
C GLY A 808 -13.08 51.42 -9.51
N LYS A 809 -13.95 51.37 -10.52
CA LYS A 809 -13.56 51.61 -11.91
C LYS A 809 -13.27 53.10 -12.04
N ASN A 810 -12.01 53.44 -12.27
CA ASN A 810 -11.56 54.41 -13.25
C ASN A 810 -10.35 53.80 -13.94
#